data_AF-A0A7N2N3C7-F1
#
_entry.id   AF-A0A7N2N3C7-F1
#
_cell.length_a   1.000
_cell.length_b   1.000
_cell.length_c   1.000
_cell.angle_alpha   90.00
_cell.angle_beta   90.00
_cell.angle_gamma   90.00
#
_symmetry.space_group_name_H-M   'P 1'
#
loop_
_entity.id
_entity.type
_entity.pdbx_description
1 polymer ?
#
loop_
_entity_poly.entity_id
_entity_poly.type
_entity_poly.pdbx_seq_one_letter_code
_entity_poly.pdbx_strand_id
1 'polypeptide(L)'
;MNTKTTILFLLFVLASHGVAGVQILSKSKLQKCEKSSESGDLNCTKKIVLNMAVPSGSSGGEASIVAEIVEVEDNSSSNMQTLRIPPVLTVNKSAAYAMYQLTYIRDVPYKPEELYVKTRKCQPDADAKVVQICERLRDDKGHIIEHTQPICCPCGPQRRVPSSCGNFFDKLMKGKANTAHCLRFPGDWYGHQFHVFGIGQRSLGFSVQIQVKTGSKISEVVVGPENRTATSNDNFLRVNLIGDFAGYTNIPTFEDFYLVIPRQGGPGQPQNLGGNFSLWMLLERVRFTLDGLECNKIGVSFEAFNGQPNFCASPFWSCLHNQLWNFREADKNRITRNQLPLYGVEGRFERINQHPNAGSHSFSIGVTEVLNTNLLLELSADDIEYVYQRSPGKILSVSIPTFEALTQFGVATIATKNTGELEASYSLTFDCSRDVILMEEQFFIMKPKEITNRSFKLYPTTDQAAKYVCTAILKDSNFNEADRAECQFTTTATVLDNGSQSTPFQPPESGINGFFDSIESIWNKIWRGLLDFITGKTCRRKCSGFFDFRCHIQYICMSWIVMFGLLLAIFPTVLVLLWLLHQKGLFDPLYDWWEDHFGDDSQSISQRNEFDHHHIHVNKHHEQPRHHKHGAHHNRRSNYNERRHNHSGRDTDYNYCVDHVHKEKHKHRRSKHLGSLQQVEDNIGHHRRRKERETMKGLSKASRYI
;
A
#
# COMPACT_ATOMS: atom_id res chain seq x y z
N MET A 1 10.93 -45.69 22.00
CA MET A 1 12.15 -45.32 22.76
C MET A 1 12.56 -43.89 22.42
N ASN A 2 13.15 -43.18 23.39
CA ASN A 2 13.97 -41.95 23.27
C ASN A 2 13.47 -40.78 22.40
N THR A 3 12.43 -40.11 22.86
CA THR A 3 12.01 -38.76 22.44
C THR A 3 12.91 -37.65 23.05
N LYS A 4 14.20 -37.57 22.68
CA LYS A 4 15.15 -36.60 23.28
C LYS A 4 16.14 -35.87 22.34
N THR A 5 16.01 -35.98 21.02
CA THR A 5 17.07 -35.51 20.08
C THR A 5 16.61 -34.48 19.04
N THR A 6 15.56 -33.70 19.33
CA THR A 6 14.95 -32.77 18.34
C THR A 6 14.71 -31.35 18.87
N ILE A 7 15.35 -30.96 19.97
CA ILE A 7 15.29 -29.59 20.54
C ILE A 7 16.71 -29.09 20.86
N LEU A 8 17.55 -28.95 19.82
CA LEU A 8 18.84 -28.24 19.93
C LEU A 8 19.31 -27.66 18.58
N PHE A 9 18.39 -27.10 17.78
CA PHE A 9 18.73 -26.45 16.50
C PHE A 9 17.99 -25.14 16.22
N LEU A 10 17.57 -24.41 17.26
CA LEU A 10 17.49 -22.94 17.18
C LEU A 10 18.86 -22.39 17.58
N LEU A 11 19.79 -22.33 16.63
CA LEU A 11 21.06 -21.63 16.86
C LEU A 11 20.80 -20.13 16.90
N PHE A 12 21.12 -19.52 18.05
CA PHE A 12 22.08 -18.42 18.15
C PHE A 12 22.20 -17.52 16.89
N VAL A 13 21.16 -16.74 16.61
CA VAL A 13 21.31 -15.52 15.80
C VAL A 13 21.93 -14.44 16.69
N LEU A 14 23.22 -14.59 17.00
CA LEU A 14 24.01 -13.49 17.53
C LEU A 14 24.15 -12.46 16.43
N ALA A 15 23.53 -11.29 16.61
CA ALA A 15 23.70 -10.17 15.70
C ALA A 15 25.20 -9.81 15.63
N SER A 16 25.73 -9.74 14.42
CA SER A 16 27.14 -9.46 14.14
C SER A 16 27.41 -7.97 14.33
N HIS A 17 27.62 -7.54 15.58
CA HIS A 17 27.87 -6.13 15.92
C HIS A 17 29.15 -5.61 15.26
N GLY A 18 29.06 -4.56 14.45
CA GLY A 18 30.25 -3.85 14.01
C GLY A 18 30.82 -3.05 15.19
N VAL A 19 32.12 -3.20 15.48
CA VAL A 19 32.80 -2.65 16.68
C VAL A 19 34.29 -2.39 16.43
N ALA A 20 34.71 -1.13 16.30
CA ALA A 20 36.14 -0.81 16.33
C ALA A 20 36.70 -0.90 17.76
N GLY A 21 38.02 -0.92 17.89
CA GLY A 21 38.65 -0.58 19.17
C GLY A 21 38.50 0.92 19.44
N VAL A 22 38.31 1.29 20.70
CA VAL A 22 38.36 2.69 21.15
C VAL A 22 39.66 3.38 20.68
N GLN A 23 39.58 4.63 20.22
CA GLN A 23 40.76 5.39 19.77
C GLN A 23 40.93 6.70 20.54
N ILE A 24 42.16 7.00 20.99
CA ILE A 24 42.50 8.30 21.58
C ILE A 24 42.83 9.29 20.46
N LEU A 25 42.10 10.41 20.43
CA LEU A 25 42.26 11.50 19.46
C LEU A 25 43.24 12.57 19.97
N SER A 26 43.25 12.84 21.28
CA SER A 26 44.26 13.68 21.92
C SER A 26 44.40 13.41 23.42
N LYS A 27 45.62 13.60 23.92
CA LYS A 27 46.01 13.59 25.34
C LYS A 27 46.68 14.93 25.65
N SER A 28 46.21 15.65 26.67
CA SER A 28 46.82 16.92 27.11
C SER A 28 46.74 17.09 28.63
N LYS A 29 47.64 17.92 29.18
CA LYS A 29 47.59 18.37 30.58
C LYS A 29 47.02 19.79 30.61
N LEU A 30 46.00 20.02 31.42
CA LEU A 30 45.30 21.30 31.54
C LEU A 30 45.18 21.71 33.01
N GLN A 31 45.48 22.97 33.32
CA GLN A 31 45.19 23.55 34.63
C GLN A 31 43.76 24.11 34.59
N LYS A 32 42.85 23.49 35.35
CA LYS A 32 41.44 23.85 35.44
C LYS A 32 41.20 24.61 36.74
N CYS A 33 40.88 25.90 36.60
CA CYS A 33 40.60 26.79 37.71
C CYS A 33 39.09 26.99 37.88
N GLU A 34 38.60 26.78 39.09
CA GLU A 34 37.21 27.00 39.48
C GLU A 34 37.10 28.22 40.40
N LYS A 35 36.13 29.10 40.11
CA LYS A 35 35.81 30.27 40.92
C LYS A 35 34.35 30.17 41.37
N SER A 36 34.15 29.92 42.66
CA SER A 36 32.83 29.63 43.25
C SER A 36 32.04 30.88 43.67
N SER A 37 32.72 32.02 43.88
CA SER A 37 32.11 33.32 44.19
C SER A 37 33.00 34.47 43.70
N GLU A 38 32.44 35.68 43.50
CA GLU A 38 33.22 36.82 42.99
C GLU A 38 34.39 37.24 43.89
N SER A 39 34.23 37.09 45.21
CA SER A 39 35.21 37.42 46.24
C SER A 39 36.00 36.22 46.78
N GLY A 40 35.74 35.00 46.30
CA GLY A 40 36.42 33.78 46.74
C GLY A 40 37.71 33.50 45.99
N ASP A 41 38.60 32.75 46.63
CA ASP A 41 39.86 32.29 46.06
C ASP A 41 39.66 31.37 44.84
N LEU A 42 40.62 31.42 43.92
CA LEU A 42 40.60 30.65 42.68
C LEU A 42 41.23 29.26 42.89
N ASN A 43 40.42 28.21 42.93
CA ASN A 43 40.91 26.84 43.13
C ASN A 43 41.35 26.23 41.79
N CYS A 44 42.67 26.13 41.57
CA CYS A 44 43.25 25.60 40.33
C CYS A 44 43.84 24.19 40.51
N THR A 45 43.24 23.20 39.85
CA THR A 45 43.73 21.81 39.81
C THR A 45 44.36 21.49 38.46
N LYS A 46 45.43 20.67 38.43
CA LYS A 46 45.92 20.06 37.19
C LYS A 46 45.09 18.83 36.88
N LYS A 47 44.75 18.62 35.60
CA LYS A 47 44.02 17.44 35.11
C LYS A 47 44.58 16.98 33.77
N ILE A 48 44.54 15.68 33.51
CA ILE A 48 44.66 15.10 32.18
C ILE A 48 43.31 15.27 31.47
N VAL A 49 43.34 15.70 30.22
CA VAL A 49 42.16 15.77 29.34
C VAL A 49 42.38 14.83 28.16
N LEU A 50 41.45 13.90 27.97
CA LEU A 50 41.44 12.92 26.89
C LEU A 50 40.23 13.15 26.00
N ASN A 51 40.48 13.30 24.70
CA ASN A 51 39.46 13.24 23.65
C ASN A 51 39.57 11.87 22.97
N MET A 52 38.46 11.16 22.81
CA MET A 52 38.45 9.79 22.27
C MET A 52 37.25 9.52 21.37
N ALA A 53 37.46 8.70 20.34
CA ALA A 53 36.41 8.12 19.52
C ALA A 53 36.00 6.76 20.12
N VAL A 54 34.74 6.66 20.51
CA VAL A 54 34.13 5.44 21.08
C VAL A 54 33.17 4.84 20.05
N PRO A 55 33.57 3.77 19.34
CA PRO A 55 32.73 3.09 18.36
C PRO A 55 31.56 2.38 19.04
N SER A 56 30.40 2.34 18.38
CA SER A 56 29.24 1.59 18.90
C SER A 56 29.56 0.11 19.05
N GLY A 57 29.15 -0.48 20.18
CA GLY A 57 29.38 -1.89 20.51
C GLY A 57 30.71 -2.21 21.19
N SER A 58 31.57 -1.22 21.53
CA SER A 58 32.83 -1.49 22.24
C SER A 58 32.57 -2.22 23.55
N SER A 59 33.37 -3.24 23.87
CA SER A 59 33.15 -4.06 25.07
C SER A 59 33.84 -3.47 26.30
N GLY A 60 34.91 -2.69 26.10
CA GLY A 60 35.87 -2.34 27.16
C GLY A 60 36.77 -3.51 27.53
N GLY A 61 36.65 -4.65 26.85
CA GLY A 61 37.49 -5.83 26.98
C GLY A 61 38.66 -5.85 26.01
N GLU A 62 38.67 -4.99 24.99
CA GLU A 62 39.71 -4.90 23.95
C GLU A 62 40.81 -3.89 24.27
N ALA A 63 40.52 -2.85 25.06
CA ALA A 63 41.49 -1.82 25.43
C ALA A 63 41.17 -1.17 26.79
N SER A 64 42.22 -0.72 27.48
CA SER A 64 42.11 0.03 28.74
C SER A 64 43.05 1.23 28.77
N ILE A 65 42.71 2.20 29.64
CA ILE A 65 43.51 3.40 29.91
C ILE A 65 43.98 3.29 31.36
N VAL A 66 45.29 3.29 31.58
CA VAL A 66 45.90 3.20 32.91
C VAL A 66 46.33 4.60 33.34
N ALA A 67 45.89 5.07 34.51
CA ALA A 67 46.20 6.40 35.00
C ALA A 67 47.37 6.40 35.99
N GLU A 68 48.39 7.21 35.71
CA GLU A 68 49.52 7.43 36.62
C GLU A 68 49.19 8.61 37.55
N ILE A 69 49.36 8.39 38.86
CA ILE A 69 49.14 9.38 39.91
C ILE A 69 50.39 9.46 40.77
N VAL A 70 51.07 10.61 40.73
CA VAL A 70 52.29 10.84 41.49
C VAL A 70 51.89 11.43 42.85
N GLU A 71 51.66 10.51 43.79
CA GLU A 71 51.33 10.76 45.20
C GLU A 71 49.88 11.18 45.48
N VAL A 72 49.35 10.74 46.63
CA VAL A 72 48.08 11.18 47.21
C VAL A 72 48.28 11.39 48.71
N GLU A 73 47.81 12.53 49.21
CA GLU A 73 47.76 12.84 50.64
C GLU A 73 46.38 12.42 51.20
N ASP A 74 46.35 11.48 52.14
CA ASP A 74 45.11 10.98 52.74
C ASP A 74 44.68 11.88 53.90
N ASN A 75 43.53 12.54 53.76
CA ASN A 75 42.96 13.50 54.74
C ASN A 75 42.82 12.95 56.17
N SER A 76 42.97 11.63 56.39
CA SER A 76 42.88 10.99 57.70
C SER A 76 44.23 10.79 58.42
N SER A 77 45.39 10.88 57.73
CA SER A 77 46.71 10.83 58.38
C SER A 77 47.81 11.42 57.48
N SER A 78 48.82 12.07 58.09
CA SER A 78 49.95 12.69 57.39
C SER A 78 50.97 11.66 56.85
N ASN A 79 50.49 10.63 56.16
CA ASN A 79 51.26 9.60 55.49
C ASN A 79 51.00 9.71 53.98
N MET A 80 51.96 10.23 53.23
CA MET A 80 51.89 10.20 51.76
C MET A 80 51.83 8.74 51.30
N GLN A 81 50.77 8.37 50.56
CA GLN A 81 50.62 7.04 49.99
C GLN A 81 50.55 7.13 48.46
N THR A 82 51.60 6.66 47.78
CA THR A 82 51.51 6.35 46.35
C THR A 82 50.51 5.22 46.14
N LEU A 83 49.53 5.41 45.26
CA LEU A 83 48.58 4.37 44.86
C LEU A 83 49.31 3.21 44.20
N ARG A 84 49.61 2.17 44.98
CA ARG A 84 50.44 1.01 44.58
C ARG A 84 49.85 0.16 43.45
N ILE A 85 48.62 0.46 43.04
CA ILE A 85 47.94 -0.08 41.87
C ILE A 85 47.29 1.14 41.17
N PRO A 86 47.70 1.49 39.93
CA PRO A 86 47.12 2.63 39.21
C PRO A 86 45.65 2.39 38.88
N PRO A 87 44.78 3.42 38.85
CA PRO A 87 43.41 3.28 38.37
C PRO A 87 43.37 2.85 36.90
N VAL A 88 42.59 1.83 36.58
CA VAL A 88 42.40 1.33 35.21
C VAL A 88 40.98 1.67 34.76
N LEU A 89 40.86 2.32 33.61
CA LEU A 89 39.59 2.67 32.99
C LEU A 89 39.33 1.80 31.76
N THR A 90 38.08 1.37 31.60
CA THR A 90 37.58 0.69 30.38
C THR A 90 36.29 1.37 29.91
N VAL A 91 36.07 1.41 28.59
CA VAL A 91 34.95 2.14 27.97
C VAL A 91 34.16 1.22 27.04
N ASN A 92 32.98 0.84 27.52
CA ASN A 92 31.98 0.08 26.78
C ASN A 92 30.96 1.05 26.15
N LYS A 93 30.47 0.76 24.95
CA LYS A 93 29.37 1.48 24.31
C LYS A 93 28.38 0.50 23.73
N SER A 94 27.09 0.71 23.98
CA SER A 94 26.03 -0.14 23.42
C SER A 94 25.99 -0.08 21.89
N ALA A 95 25.36 -1.08 21.27
CA ALA A 95 24.91 -0.95 19.90
C ALA A 95 23.97 0.26 19.77
N ALA A 96 24.12 1.07 18.72
CA ALA A 96 23.27 2.24 18.48
C ALA A 96 21.90 1.83 17.91
N TYR A 97 20.86 2.61 18.20
CA TYR A 97 19.52 2.41 17.65
C TYR A 97 18.90 3.75 17.23
N ALA A 98 18.12 3.72 16.16
CA ALA A 98 17.31 4.83 15.69
C ALA A 98 15.88 4.63 16.19
N MET A 99 15.42 5.54 17.06
CA MET A 99 14.07 5.56 17.63
C MET A 99 13.21 6.56 16.86
N TYR A 100 11.97 6.21 16.56
CA TYR A 100 11.04 7.07 15.81
C TYR A 100 9.83 7.43 16.68
N GLN A 101 9.46 8.71 16.67
CA GLN A 101 8.23 9.16 17.31
C GLN A 101 7.01 8.66 16.54
N LEU A 102 6.10 7.93 17.19
CA LEU A 102 4.84 7.47 16.60
C LEU A 102 3.68 8.40 17.00
N THR A 103 2.80 8.69 16.05
CA THR A 103 1.52 9.40 16.29
C THR A 103 0.36 8.56 15.76
N TYR A 104 -0.60 8.19 16.60
CA TYR A 104 -1.75 7.40 16.17
C TYR A 104 -2.68 8.21 15.25
N ILE A 105 -3.13 7.60 14.15
CA ILE A 105 -4.01 8.24 13.17
C ILE A 105 -5.41 7.61 13.18
N ARG A 106 -5.50 6.27 13.06
CA ARG A 106 -6.74 5.50 12.98
C ARG A 106 -6.49 3.99 13.07
N ASP A 107 -7.57 3.22 13.14
CA ASP A 107 -7.58 1.83 12.72
C ASP A 107 -7.98 1.70 11.24
N VAL A 108 -7.47 0.67 10.56
CA VAL A 108 -7.91 0.23 9.22
C VAL A 108 -8.13 -1.28 9.19
N PRO A 109 -9.08 -1.78 8.38
CA PRO A 109 -9.28 -3.22 8.18
C PRO A 109 -8.12 -3.85 7.39
N TYR A 110 -7.72 -5.07 7.76
CA TYR A 110 -6.70 -5.84 7.03
C TYR A 110 -7.17 -6.25 5.62
N LYS A 111 -8.42 -6.71 5.54
CA LYS A 111 -9.07 -7.20 4.33
C LYS A 111 -10.57 -6.84 4.36
N PRO A 112 -10.96 -5.67 3.81
CA PRO A 112 -12.33 -5.45 3.35
C PRO A 112 -12.75 -6.58 2.41
N GLU A 113 -14.00 -7.03 2.52
CA GLU A 113 -14.54 -8.09 1.67
C GLU A 113 -15.87 -7.66 1.03
N GLU A 114 -15.99 -7.90 -0.28
CA GLU A 114 -17.27 -7.82 -0.96
C GLU A 114 -18.00 -9.17 -0.81
N LEU A 115 -19.14 -9.16 -0.13
CA LEU A 115 -20.04 -10.30 -0.06
C LEU A 115 -21.22 -10.08 -1.00
N TYR A 116 -21.73 -11.17 -1.60
CA TYR A 116 -22.90 -11.09 -2.48
C TYR A 116 -23.92 -12.18 -2.15
N VAL A 117 -25.20 -11.88 -2.42
CA VAL A 117 -26.33 -12.78 -2.22
C VAL A 117 -27.19 -12.84 -3.48
N LYS A 118 -27.39 -14.03 -4.03
CA LYS A 118 -28.29 -14.29 -5.17
C LYS A 118 -29.72 -14.39 -4.64
N THR A 119 -30.55 -13.40 -4.95
CA THR A 119 -31.88 -13.22 -4.33
C THR A 119 -32.94 -12.79 -5.35
N ARG A 120 -34.17 -12.53 -4.89
CA ARG A 120 -35.28 -12.00 -5.71
C ARG A 120 -35.94 -10.82 -5.00
N LYS A 121 -36.48 -9.86 -5.77
CA LYS A 121 -37.07 -8.60 -5.26
C LYS A 121 -36.09 -7.82 -4.34
N CYS A 122 -34.82 -7.74 -4.74
CA CYS A 122 -33.81 -7.00 -3.99
C CYS A 122 -34.14 -5.49 -3.97
N GLN A 123 -34.11 -4.89 -2.78
CA GLN A 123 -34.16 -3.44 -2.57
C GLN A 123 -33.12 -3.06 -1.49
N PRO A 124 -32.56 -1.83 -1.48
CA PRO A 124 -31.54 -1.42 -0.49
C PRO A 124 -32.03 -1.38 0.96
N ASP A 125 -33.34 -1.38 1.17
CA ASP A 125 -34.08 -1.37 2.43
C ASP A 125 -34.65 -2.75 2.83
N ALA A 126 -34.36 -3.80 2.05
CA ALA A 126 -34.92 -5.12 2.28
C ALA A 126 -34.37 -5.82 3.54
N ASP A 127 -35.26 -6.55 4.23
CA ASP A 127 -35.00 -7.34 5.43
C ASP A 127 -33.98 -8.50 5.20
N ALA A 128 -33.34 -8.97 6.27
CA ALA A 128 -32.39 -10.08 6.28
C ALA A 128 -32.94 -11.36 5.60
N LYS A 129 -34.26 -11.57 5.61
CA LYS A 129 -34.94 -12.67 4.88
C LYS A 129 -34.70 -12.62 3.36
N VAL A 130 -34.40 -11.44 2.80
CA VAL A 130 -34.17 -11.21 1.36
C VAL A 130 -32.68 -11.02 1.05
N VAL A 131 -31.96 -10.23 1.84
CA VAL A 131 -30.53 -9.88 1.59
C VAL A 131 -29.53 -10.63 2.46
N GLN A 132 -29.98 -11.44 3.41
CA GLN A 132 -29.17 -12.33 4.26
C GLN A 132 -27.98 -11.58 4.90
N ILE A 133 -26.75 -12.05 4.70
CA ILE A 133 -25.50 -11.46 5.19
C ILE A 133 -25.27 -9.99 4.76
N CYS A 134 -26.07 -9.49 3.80
CA CYS A 134 -26.05 -8.12 3.30
C CYS A 134 -27.17 -7.20 3.86
N GLU A 135 -27.75 -7.50 5.04
CA GLU A 135 -28.60 -6.54 5.78
C GLU A 135 -27.83 -5.22 6.07
N ARG A 136 -28.53 -4.12 6.28
CA ARG A 136 -27.94 -2.87 6.80
C ARG A 136 -27.32 -3.11 8.18
N LEU A 137 -26.15 -2.53 8.42
CA LEU A 137 -25.53 -2.57 9.76
C LEU A 137 -26.19 -1.54 10.67
N ARG A 138 -26.13 -1.79 11.98
CA ARG A 138 -26.63 -0.89 13.03
C ARG A 138 -25.53 -0.57 14.03
N ASP A 139 -25.60 0.60 14.65
CA ASP A 139 -24.73 0.97 15.77
C ASP A 139 -25.17 0.29 17.08
N ASP A 140 -24.37 0.43 18.14
CA ASP A 140 -24.67 -0.11 19.48
C ASP A 140 -25.97 0.44 20.12
N LYS A 141 -26.57 1.46 19.49
CA LYS A 141 -27.83 2.13 19.92
C LYS A 141 -29.01 1.74 19.01
N GLY A 142 -28.80 0.91 17.99
CA GLY A 142 -29.81 0.41 17.06
C GLY A 142 -30.09 1.29 15.85
N HIS A 143 -29.39 2.43 15.67
CA HIS A 143 -29.51 3.28 14.50
C HIS A 143 -28.92 2.60 13.27
N ILE A 144 -29.50 2.80 12.09
CA ILE A 144 -28.94 2.30 10.83
C ILE A 144 -27.68 3.11 10.49
N ILE A 145 -26.57 2.43 10.23
CA ILE A 145 -25.33 3.07 9.79
C ILE A 145 -25.48 3.41 8.30
N GLU A 146 -25.32 4.68 7.94
CA GLU A 146 -25.45 5.18 6.57
C GLU A 146 -24.46 4.50 5.63
N HIS A 147 -24.81 4.43 4.34
CA HIS A 147 -24.07 3.72 3.29
C HIS A 147 -23.84 2.20 3.51
N THR A 148 -24.23 1.59 4.63
CA THR A 148 -24.07 0.11 4.84
C THR A 148 -25.11 -0.76 4.10
N GLN A 149 -26.03 -0.11 3.37
CA GLN A 149 -27.09 -0.73 2.59
C GLN A 149 -26.58 -1.46 1.33
N PRO A 150 -27.18 -2.61 0.94
CA PRO A 150 -26.73 -3.38 -0.21
C PRO A 150 -27.10 -2.73 -1.55
N ILE A 151 -26.23 -2.91 -2.54
CA ILE A 151 -26.49 -2.52 -3.94
C ILE A 151 -27.12 -3.70 -4.69
N CYS A 152 -28.32 -3.47 -5.21
CA CYS A 152 -29.12 -4.47 -5.91
C CYS A 152 -28.86 -4.47 -7.42
N CYS A 153 -27.98 -5.35 -7.90
CA CYS A 153 -27.71 -5.52 -9.31
C CYS A 153 -28.69 -6.47 -10.01
N PRO A 154 -28.96 -6.28 -11.31
CA PRO A 154 -29.77 -7.21 -12.11
C PRO A 154 -29.02 -8.51 -12.39
N CYS A 155 -29.77 -9.59 -12.63
CA CYS A 155 -29.24 -10.86 -13.15
C CYS A 155 -28.66 -10.72 -14.58
N GLY A 156 -27.81 -11.68 -14.97
CA GLY A 156 -27.23 -11.79 -16.31
C GLY A 156 -25.80 -12.34 -16.32
N PRO A 157 -25.24 -12.67 -17.50
CA PRO A 157 -23.86 -13.15 -17.63
C PRO A 157 -22.82 -12.02 -17.59
N GLN A 158 -23.09 -10.89 -18.26
CA GLN A 158 -22.22 -9.70 -18.26
C GLN A 158 -22.61 -8.75 -17.12
N ARG A 159 -22.40 -9.20 -15.88
CA ARG A 159 -22.70 -8.48 -14.63
C ARG A 159 -21.63 -8.77 -13.59
N ARG A 160 -21.48 -7.87 -12.60
CA ARG A 160 -20.47 -7.94 -11.51
C ARG A 160 -20.30 -9.36 -10.96
N VAL A 161 -21.40 -10.06 -10.68
CA VAL A 161 -21.43 -11.52 -10.45
C VAL A 161 -22.37 -12.20 -11.47
N PRO A 162 -21.86 -13.11 -12.33
CA PRO A 162 -22.68 -13.87 -13.26
C PRO A 162 -23.79 -14.67 -12.56
N SER A 163 -25.02 -14.51 -13.06
CA SER A 163 -26.22 -15.08 -12.43
C SER A 163 -27.33 -15.34 -13.46
N SER A 164 -28.00 -16.49 -13.35
CA SER A 164 -29.19 -16.78 -14.16
C SER A 164 -30.39 -15.99 -13.64
N CYS A 165 -31.20 -15.46 -14.55
CA CYS A 165 -32.48 -14.83 -14.21
C CYS A 165 -33.60 -15.83 -13.86
N GLY A 166 -33.41 -17.12 -14.19
CA GLY A 166 -34.45 -18.13 -14.16
C GLY A 166 -35.53 -17.92 -15.23
N ASN A 167 -36.59 -18.73 -15.15
CA ASN A 167 -37.64 -18.77 -16.17
C ASN A 167 -38.71 -17.68 -15.95
N PHE A 168 -39.53 -17.42 -16.97
CA PHE A 168 -40.60 -16.41 -16.91
C PHE A 168 -41.58 -16.65 -15.74
N PHE A 169 -41.99 -17.90 -15.51
CA PHE A 169 -42.88 -18.26 -14.40
C PHE A 169 -42.27 -17.99 -13.02
N ASP A 170 -40.97 -18.23 -12.81
CA ASP A 170 -40.28 -17.84 -11.57
C ASP A 170 -40.23 -16.31 -11.40
N LYS A 171 -40.00 -15.58 -12.50
CA LYS A 171 -39.98 -14.11 -12.50
C LYS A 171 -41.35 -13.52 -12.15
N LEU A 172 -42.44 -14.19 -12.54
CA LEU A 172 -43.81 -13.81 -12.21
C LEU A 172 -44.16 -14.16 -10.74
N MET A 173 -44.03 -15.43 -10.34
CA MET A 173 -44.44 -15.91 -9.02
C MET A 173 -43.52 -15.43 -7.89
N LYS A 174 -42.20 -15.46 -8.11
CA LYS A 174 -41.18 -15.17 -7.08
C LYS A 174 -40.52 -13.80 -7.26
N GLY A 175 -40.84 -13.09 -8.34
CA GLY A 175 -40.28 -11.77 -8.66
C GLY A 175 -38.95 -11.80 -9.42
N LYS A 176 -38.50 -10.62 -9.86
CA LYS A 176 -37.24 -10.41 -10.57
C LYS A 176 -36.05 -10.95 -9.76
N ALA A 177 -35.13 -11.65 -10.43
CA ALA A 177 -33.88 -12.13 -9.85
C ALA A 177 -32.81 -11.04 -9.86
N ASN A 178 -32.05 -10.97 -8.76
CA ASN A 178 -31.07 -9.93 -8.48
C ASN A 178 -29.85 -10.52 -7.76
N THR A 179 -28.77 -9.76 -7.74
CA THR A 179 -27.66 -9.96 -6.79
C THR A 179 -27.58 -8.75 -5.88
N ALA A 180 -27.69 -8.97 -4.57
CA ALA A 180 -27.33 -7.98 -3.57
C ALA A 180 -25.80 -8.05 -3.38
N HIS A 181 -25.13 -6.91 -3.35
CA HIS A 181 -23.70 -6.79 -3.04
C HIS A 181 -23.52 -5.87 -1.85
N CYS A 182 -22.65 -6.23 -0.91
CA CYS A 182 -22.36 -5.43 0.28
C CYS A 182 -20.88 -5.50 0.65
N LEU A 183 -20.37 -4.37 1.14
CA LEU A 183 -19.06 -4.32 1.79
C LEU A 183 -19.18 -4.84 3.22
N ARG A 184 -18.17 -5.60 3.65
CA ARG A 184 -17.95 -6.02 5.04
C ARG A 184 -16.49 -5.86 5.43
N PHE A 185 -16.27 -5.65 6.72
CA PHE A 185 -14.96 -5.65 7.35
C PHE A 185 -14.94 -6.79 8.37
N PRO A 186 -14.69 -8.05 7.94
CA PRO A 186 -14.82 -9.19 8.82
C PRO A 186 -13.73 -9.18 9.90
N GLY A 187 -14.16 -9.07 11.16
CA GLY A 187 -13.35 -9.36 12.35
C GLY A 187 -13.22 -8.19 13.32
N ASP A 188 -13.92 -8.29 14.45
CA ASP A 188 -13.72 -7.47 15.66
C ASP A 188 -12.65 -8.05 16.60
N TRP A 189 -12.07 -9.19 16.22
CA TRP A 189 -11.05 -9.93 16.97
C TRP A 189 -9.62 -9.62 16.52
N TYR A 190 -8.66 -10.00 17.37
CA TYR A 190 -7.21 -9.82 17.16
C TYR A 190 -6.77 -10.16 15.72
N GLY A 191 -6.00 -9.27 15.10
CA GLY A 191 -5.38 -9.48 13.80
C GLY A 191 -6.22 -9.11 12.57
N HIS A 192 -7.48 -8.72 12.71
CA HIS A 192 -8.33 -8.28 11.59
C HIS A 192 -8.33 -6.75 11.37
N GLN A 193 -8.05 -5.98 12.42
CA GLN A 193 -7.89 -4.52 12.38
C GLN A 193 -6.42 -4.17 12.65
N PHE A 194 -5.94 -3.08 12.06
CA PHE A 194 -4.55 -2.61 12.14
C PHE A 194 -4.53 -1.13 12.51
N HIS A 195 -3.75 -0.77 13.52
CA HIS A 195 -3.48 0.62 13.85
C HIS A 195 -2.57 1.24 12.79
N VAL A 196 -2.84 2.48 12.39
CA VAL A 196 -2.01 3.29 11.50
C VAL A 196 -1.32 4.39 12.31
N PHE A 197 0.01 4.41 12.26
CA PHE A 197 0.82 5.43 12.91
C PHE A 197 1.55 6.31 11.89
N GLY A 198 1.44 7.63 12.09
CA GLY A 198 2.35 8.62 11.55
C GLY A 198 3.73 8.45 12.19
N ILE A 199 4.78 8.64 11.39
CA ILE A 199 6.17 8.55 11.83
C ILE A 199 6.76 9.96 11.81
N GLY A 200 7.10 10.45 12.99
CA GLY A 200 7.67 11.78 13.22
C GLY A 200 9.19 11.77 13.27
N GLN A 201 9.75 12.63 14.13
CA GLN A 201 11.20 12.80 14.25
C GLN A 201 11.90 11.51 14.69
N ARG A 202 13.12 11.32 14.15
CA ARG A 202 14.05 10.27 14.52
C ARG A 202 15.03 10.79 15.58
N SER A 203 15.15 10.09 16.70
CA SER A 203 16.25 10.26 17.66
C SER A 203 17.25 9.10 17.56
N LEU A 204 18.49 9.34 17.97
CA LEU A 204 19.53 8.33 18.10
C LEU A 204 19.69 7.99 19.59
N GLY A 205 19.77 6.70 19.91
CA GLY A 205 19.98 6.20 21.27
C GLY A 205 21.14 5.22 21.35
N PHE A 206 21.89 5.33 22.45
CA PHE A 206 22.95 4.40 22.88
C PHE A 206 23.34 4.77 24.33
N SER A 207 23.99 3.87 25.04
CA SER A 207 24.68 4.18 26.30
C SER A 207 26.18 3.95 26.17
N VAL A 208 26.97 4.74 26.90
CA VAL A 208 28.42 4.55 27.09
C VAL A 208 28.65 4.34 28.58
N GLN A 209 29.25 3.21 28.93
CA GLN A 209 29.55 2.76 30.28
C GLN A 209 31.06 2.82 30.49
N ILE A 210 31.50 3.73 31.36
CA ILE A 210 32.91 3.89 31.74
C ILE A 210 33.08 3.24 33.12
N GLN A 211 33.88 2.18 33.20
CA GLN A 211 34.23 1.55 34.47
C GLN A 211 35.61 2.04 34.89
N VAL A 212 35.75 2.42 36.16
CA VAL A 212 37.02 2.83 36.78
C VAL A 212 37.33 1.85 37.90
N LYS A 213 38.48 1.18 37.80
CA LYS A 213 38.94 0.18 38.76
C LYS A 213 40.13 0.72 39.54
N THR A 214 39.89 1.04 40.81
CA THR A 214 40.91 1.54 41.75
C THR A 214 41.23 0.42 42.74
N GLY A 215 42.27 -0.36 42.43
CA GLY A 215 42.62 -1.58 43.17
C GLY A 215 41.53 -2.66 43.08
N SER A 216 40.83 -2.89 44.19
CA SER A 216 39.69 -3.83 44.27
C SER A 216 38.32 -3.16 44.13
N LYS A 217 38.23 -1.82 44.22
CA LYS A 217 36.97 -1.09 44.02
C LYS A 217 36.73 -0.86 42.54
N ILE A 218 35.48 -0.98 42.11
CA ILE A 218 35.00 -0.58 40.79
C ILE A 218 33.94 0.50 40.99
N SER A 219 34.12 1.66 40.37
CA SER A 219 33.06 2.65 40.17
C SER A 219 32.65 2.67 38.69
N GLU A 220 31.41 3.05 38.43
CA GLU A 220 30.81 3.04 37.10
C GLU A 220 30.14 4.39 36.81
N VAL A 221 30.34 4.90 35.61
CA VAL A 221 29.75 6.14 35.10
C VAL A 221 29.09 5.84 33.76
N VAL A 222 27.79 6.09 33.65
CA VAL A 222 27.03 5.90 32.41
C VAL A 222 26.61 7.25 31.84
N VAL A 223 26.86 7.46 30.55
CA VAL A 223 26.39 8.63 29.78
C VAL A 223 25.69 8.18 28.49
N GLY A 224 24.79 9.01 27.98
CA GLY A 224 24.01 8.75 26.76
C GLY A 224 23.40 10.04 26.22
N PRO A 225 22.73 10.02 25.05
CA PRO A 225 22.09 11.19 24.46
C PRO A 225 21.15 11.94 25.42
N GLU A 226 20.48 11.21 26.32
CA GLU A 226 19.60 11.67 27.39
C GLU A 226 20.32 12.21 28.65
N ASN A 227 21.53 11.73 28.96
CA ASN A 227 22.36 12.27 30.05
C ASN A 227 23.84 12.31 29.62
N ARG A 228 24.27 13.48 29.13
CA ARG A 228 25.57 13.62 28.44
C ARG A 228 26.75 13.87 29.37
N THR A 229 26.51 14.21 30.63
CA THR A 229 27.57 14.64 31.56
C THR A 229 27.44 13.94 32.89
N ALA A 230 28.53 13.34 33.36
CA ALA A 230 28.57 12.67 34.65
C ALA A 230 29.96 12.76 35.29
N THR A 231 30.04 12.50 36.59
CA THR A 231 31.27 12.52 37.37
C THR A 231 31.28 11.30 38.29
N SER A 232 32.45 10.68 38.49
CA SER A 232 32.63 9.61 39.47
C SER A 232 32.46 10.15 40.90
N ASN A 233 32.02 9.31 41.83
CA ASN A 233 31.71 9.66 43.23
C ASN A 233 32.90 10.25 44.01
N ASP A 234 34.12 10.02 43.53
CA ASP A 234 35.40 10.49 44.07
C ASP A 234 35.94 11.75 43.37
N ASN A 235 35.22 12.29 42.39
CA ASN A 235 35.67 13.36 41.49
C ASN A 235 37.00 13.08 40.73
N PHE A 236 37.43 11.81 40.67
CA PHE A 236 38.61 11.40 39.91
C PHE A 236 38.37 11.53 38.40
N LEU A 237 37.25 11.01 37.92
CA LEU A 237 36.81 11.05 36.53
C LEU A 237 35.62 11.99 36.36
N ARG A 238 35.68 12.86 35.34
CA ARG A 238 34.51 13.57 34.78
C ARG A 238 34.37 13.22 33.29
N VAL A 239 33.14 12.95 32.86
CA VAL A 239 32.78 12.49 31.51
C VAL A 239 31.87 13.53 30.85
N ASN A 240 32.13 13.85 29.59
CA ASN A 240 31.28 14.71 28.76
C ASN A 240 31.14 14.14 27.34
N LEU A 241 29.90 13.81 26.95
CA LEU A 241 29.51 13.34 25.63
C LEU A 241 29.26 14.54 24.71
N ILE A 242 30.23 14.83 23.84
CA ILE A 242 30.21 16.00 22.94
C ILE A 242 29.18 15.78 21.83
N GLY A 243 29.17 14.60 21.22
CA GLY A 243 28.31 14.22 20.10
C GLY A 243 28.89 13.03 19.34
N ASP A 244 28.35 12.74 18.16
CA ASP A 244 28.85 11.67 17.29
C ASP A 244 29.53 12.24 16.04
N PHE A 245 30.53 11.53 15.53
CA PHE A 245 31.07 11.76 14.20
C PHE A 245 30.04 11.31 13.15
N ALA A 246 29.97 12.03 12.03
CA ALA A 246 29.05 11.70 10.94
C ALA A 246 29.40 10.33 10.33
N GLY A 247 28.39 9.50 10.13
CA GLY A 247 28.50 8.23 9.43
C GLY A 247 28.53 8.38 7.90
N TYR A 248 28.95 7.33 7.23
CA TYR A 248 28.98 7.18 5.78
C TYR A 248 27.65 6.65 5.21
N THR A 249 26.79 6.03 6.04
CA THR A 249 25.48 5.52 5.63
C THR A 249 24.33 6.36 6.19
N ASN A 250 23.30 6.60 5.36
CA ASN A 250 22.12 7.34 5.79
C ASN A 250 21.16 6.43 6.57
N ILE A 251 20.98 6.72 7.86
CA ILE A 251 19.94 6.11 8.68
C ILE A 251 18.56 6.52 8.11
N PRO A 252 17.69 5.57 7.71
CA PRO A 252 16.44 5.90 7.01
C PRO A 252 15.52 6.85 7.77
N THR A 253 14.95 7.81 7.04
CA THR A 253 13.76 8.56 7.44
C THR A 253 12.50 7.91 6.85
N PHE A 254 11.35 8.12 7.49
CA PHE A 254 10.08 7.48 7.11
C PHE A 254 8.91 8.50 7.03
N GLU A 255 9.21 9.76 6.73
CA GLU A 255 8.25 10.89 6.75
C GLU A 255 7.10 10.72 5.73
N ASP A 256 7.39 10.07 4.61
CA ASP A 256 6.42 9.70 3.57
C ASP A 256 5.76 8.32 3.78
N PHE A 257 5.96 7.68 4.94
CA PHE A 257 5.41 6.37 5.27
C PHE A 257 4.49 6.42 6.49
N TYR A 258 3.58 5.45 6.56
CA TYR A 258 2.88 5.07 7.78
C TYR A 258 3.31 3.67 8.22
N LEU A 259 3.46 3.50 9.53
CA LEU A 259 3.68 2.20 10.16
C LEU A 259 2.33 1.61 10.51
N VAL A 260 2.03 0.42 9.98
CA VAL A 260 0.81 -0.32 10.32
C VAL A 260 1.11 -1.54 11.18
N ILE A 261 0.33 -1.69 12.24
CA ILE A 261 0.57 -2.65 13.34
C ILE A 261 -0.73 -3.41 13.62
N PRO A 262 -0.74 -4.75 13.70
CA PRO A 262 -1.95 -5.51 14.00
C PRO A 262 -2.49 -5.13 15.38
N ARG A 263 -3.78 -4.79 15.47
CA ARG A 263 -4.40 -4.31 16.71
C ARG A 263 -4.41 -5.39 17.79
N GLN A 264 -3.98 -5.00 18.98
CA GLN A 264 -3.95 -5.84 20.17
C GLN A 264 -4.89 -5.28 21.25
N GLY A 265 -6.11 -5.80 21.30
CA GLY A 265 -7.13 -5.46 22.30
C GLY A 265 -8.29 -4.61 21.77
N GLY A 266 -8.94 -3.90 22.70
CA GLY A 266 -10.13 -3.08 22.45
C GLY A 266 -9.87 -1.86 21.56
N PRO A 267 -10.93 -1.11 21.21
CA PRO A 267 -10.81 0.06 20.35
C PRO A 267 -10.11 1.24 21.05
N GLY A 268 -9.35 2.01 20.28
CA GLY A 268 -8.58 3.16 20.76
C GLY A 268 -7.06 2.96 20.57
N GLN A 269 -6.27 3.79 21.25
CA GLN A 269 -4.82 3.64 21.25
C GLN A 269 -4.43 2.35 21.99
N PRO A 270 -3.60 1.46 21.41
CA PRO A 270 -3.19 0.22 22.05
C PRO A 270 -2.36 0.48 23.31
N GLN A 271 -2.46 -0.42 24.29
CA GLN A 271 -1.58 -0.47 25.47
C GLN A 271 -0.25 -1.23 25.21
N ASN A 272 -0.19 -1.94 24.08
CA ASN A 272 1.01 -2.63 23.59
C ASN A 272 0.90 -2.84 22.08
N LEU A 273 1.96 -2.51 21.34
CA LEU A 273 2.08 -2.78 19.90
C LEU A 273 2.46 -4.24 19.59
N GLY A 274 2.93 -4.97 20.61
CA GLY A 274 3.33 -6.37 20.54
C GLY A 274 4.72 -6.60 19.96
N GLY A 275 5.28 -7.79 20.18
CA GLY A 275 6.62 -8.17 19.70
C GLY A 275 6.65 -8.89 18.34
N ASN A 276 5.52 -8.99 17.62
CA ASN A 276 5.45 -9.75 16.36
C ASN A 276 5.67 -8.84 15.15
N PHE A 277 6.93 -8.46 14.91
CA PHE A 277 7.35 -7.58 13.82
C PHE A 277 7.09 -8.17 12.43
N SER A 278 6.88 -9.49 12.30
CA SER A 278 6.55 -10.12 11.03
C SER A 278 5.29 -9.54 10.37
N LEU A 279 4.34 -9.03 11.17
CA LEU A 279 3.07 -8.44 10.70
C LEU A 279 3.12 -6.90 10.60
N TRP A 280 4.19 -6.26 11.09
CA TRP A 280 4.35 -4.81 11.00
C TRP A 280 4.82 -4.43 9.59
N MET A 281 4.20 -3.42 8.99
CA MET A 281 4.53 -2.97 7.62
C MET A 281 4.72 -1.46 7.56
N LEU A 282 5.70 -1.00 6.78
CA LEU A 282 5.88 0.39 6.37
C LEU A 282 5.33 0.57 4.96
N LEU A 283 4.35 1.46 4.81
CA LEU A 283 3.63 1.69 3.56
C LEU A 283 3.56 3.19 3.25
N GLU A 284 3.80 3.57 2.00
CA GLU A 284 3.82 4.97 1.56
C GLU A 284 2.45 5.62 1.80
N ARG A 285 2.44 6.85 2.31
CA ARG A 285 1.23 7.59 2.72
C ARG A 285 0.21 7.73 1.59
N VAL A 286 0.66 7.80 0.34
CA VAL A 286 -0.17 7.84 -0.87
C VAL A 286 -1.05 6.59 -1.09
N ARG A 287 -0.73 5.45 -0.45
CA ARG A 287 -1.51 4.21 -0.51
C ARG A 287 -2.76 4.21 0.37
N PHE A 288 -2.91 5.21 1.24
CA PHE A 288 -4.01 5.33 2.20
C PHE A 288 -5.04 6.37 1.74
N THR A 289 -6.30 6.15 2.10
CA THR A 289 -7.39 7.13 2.01
C THR A 289 -7.81 7.49 3.43
N LEU A 290 -7.70 8.77 3.78
CA LEU A 290 -7.95 9.25 5.16
C LEU A 290 -9.36 9.81 5.34
N ASP A 291 -10.00 10.23 4.26
CA ASP A 291 -11.44 10.45 4.16
C ASP A 291 -12.21 9.11 3.99
N GLY A 292 -11.56 8.09 3.43
CA GLY A 292 -12.18 6.82 3.07
C GLY A 292 -12.93 6.87 1.73
N LEU A 293 -12.77 7.95 0.95
CA LEU A 293 -13.52 8.22 -0.29
C LEU A 293 -12.85 7.67 -1.56
N GLU A 294 -11.57 7.28 -1.49
CA GLU A 294 -10.85 6.75 -2.66
C GLU A 294 -10.92 5.22 -2.75
N CYS A 295 -11.34 4.72 -3.92
CA CYS A 295 -11.28 3.31 -4.25
C CYS A 295 -9.84 2.80 -4.42
N ASN A 296 -9.62 1.51 -4.11
CA ASN A 296 -8.34 0.81 -4.25
C ASN A 296 -7.18 1.45 -3.46
N LYS A 297 -7.49 1.96 -2.26
CA LYS A 297 -6.55 2.43 -1.24
C LYS A 297 -6.88 1.85 0.14
N ILE A 298 -5.88 1.79 1.01
CA ILE A 298 -6.03 1.30 2.39
C ILE A 298 -6.94 2.26 3.17
N GLY A 299 -8.00 1.73 3.78
CA GLY A 299 -9.00 2.52 4.51
C GLY A 299 -10.27 2.88 3.72
N VAL A 300 -10.48 2.27 2.54
CA VAL A 300 -11.68 2.44 1.71
C VAL A 300 -12.98 2.21 2.51
N SER A 301 -13.93 3.14 2.40
CA SER A 301 -15.19 3.13 3.15
C SER A 301 -16.39 2.57 2.35
N PHE A 302 -17.53 2.46 3.04
CA PHE A 302 -18.83 2.18 2.41
C PHE A 302 -19.22 3.21 1.34
N GLU A 303 -18.85 4.48 1.51
CA GLU A 303 -19.21 5.54 0.56
C GLU A 303 -18.46 5.37 -0.77
N ALA A 304 -17.13 5.20 -0.72
CA ALA A 304 -16.31 4.92 -1.90
C ALA A 304 -16.76 3.65 -2.64
N PHE A 305 -17.05 2.57 -1.89
CA PHE A 305 -17.52 1.33 -2.47
C PHE A 305 -18.89 1.48 -3.16
N ASN A 306 -19.81 2.25 -2.57
CA ASN A 306 -21.13 2.47 -3.18
C ASN A 306 -21.09 3.48 -4.33
N GLY A 307 -20.20 4.46 -4.27
CA GLY A 307 -20.02 5.50 -5.28
C GLY A 307 -19.34 5.04 -6.58
N GLN A 308 -18.98 3.76 -6.71
CA GLN A 308 -18.32 3.23 -7.91
C GLN A 308 -19.10 3.53 -9.20
N PRO A 309 -18.50 4.18 -10.21
CA PRO A 309 -19.14 4.34 -11.50
C PRO A 309 -19.40 2.97 -12.13
N ASN A 310 -20.61 2.79 -12.68
CA ASN A 310 -21.05 1.54 -13.33
C ASN A 310 -20.97 0.28 -12.44
N PHE A 311 -21.15 0.40 -11.11
CA PHE A 311 -21.03 -0.69 -10.12
C PHE A 311 -21.46 -2.09 -10.61
N CYS A 312 -22.65 -2.25 -11.19
CA CYS A 312 -23.18 -3.56 -11.60
C CYS A 312 -22.59 -4.14 -12.90
N ALA A 313 -21.72 -3.40 -13.58
CA ALA A 313 -20.99 -3.79 -14.78
C ALA A 313 -19.46 -3.83 -14.57
N SER A 314 -18.92 -3.20 -13.53
CA SER A 314 -17.53 -3.41 -13.11
C SER A 314 -17.34 -4.82 -12.51
N PRO A 315 -16.12 -5.39 -12.54
CA PRO A 315 -15.83 -6.71 -11.97
C PRO A 315 -16.11 -6.80 -10.46
N PHE A 316 -16.43 -8.01 -9.99
CA PHE A 316 -16.41 -8.34 -8.56
C PHE A 316 -15.04 -7.99 -7.93
N TRP A 317 -15.01 -7.56 -6.67
CA TRP A 317 -13.86 -6.97 -5.96
C TRP A 317 -13.35 -5.60 -6.46
N SER A 318 -13.94 -5.00 -7.49
CA SER A 318 -13.61 -3.60 -7.85
C SER A 318 -13.80 -2.66 -6.64
N CYS A 319 -12.90 -1.68 -6.52
CA CYS A 319 -12.74 -0.75 -5.39
C CYS A 319 -11.99 -1.33 -4.16
N LEU A 320 -11.81 -2.65 -4.05
CA LEU A 320 -11.22 -3.31 -2.88
C LEU A 320 -9.80 -3.89 -3.12
N HIS A 321 -9.09 -3.39 -4.13
CA HIS A 321 -7.68 -3.73 -4.36
C HIS A 321 -6.73 -2.89 -3.49
N ASN A 322 -5.44 -3.21 -3.49
CA ASN A 322 -4.37 -2.50 -2.76
C ASN A 322 -4.64 -2.35 -1.25
N GLN A 323 -5.19 -3.38 -0.61
CA GLN A 323 -5.42 -3.43 0.82
C GLN A 323 -4.23 -4.10 1.54
N LEU A 324 -4.18 -4.05 2.87
CA LEU A 324 -3.04 -4.57 3.65
C LEU A 324 -2.70 -6.03 3.33
N TRP A 325 -3.72 -6.87 3.09
CA TRP A 325 -3.52 -8.26 2.70
C TRP A 325 -2.80 -8.43 1.34
N ASN A 326 -2.99 -7.52 0.38
CA ASN A 326 -2.33 -7.59 -0.93
C ASN A 326 -0.83 -7.32 -0.80
N PHE A 327 -0.44 -6.31 -0.02
CA PHE A 327 0.97 -6.01 0.27
C PHE A 327 1.63 -7.14 1.06
N ARG A 328 0.91 -7.72 2.04
CA ARG A 328 1.38 -8.88 2.81
C ARG A 328 1.54 -10.14 1.96
N GLU A 329 0.67 -10.36 0.98
CA GLU A 329 0.78 -11.48 0.04
C GLU A 329 1.91 -11.28 -0.98
N ALA A 330 2.10 -10.05 -1.48
CA ALA A 330 3.25 -9.70 -2.32
C ALA A 330 4.58 -9.99 -1.62
N ASP A 331 4.71 -9.60 -0.34
CA ASP A 331 5.91 -9.90 0.45
C ASP A 331 6.10 -11.39 0.74
N LYS A 332 5.02 -12.15 1.02
CA LYS A 332 5.11 -13.61 1.11
C LYS A 332 5.64 -14.23 -0.18
N ASN A 333 5.15 -13.78 -1.33
CA ASN A 333 5.58 -14.24 -2.66
C ASN A 333 7.01 -13.84 -3.02
N ARG A 334 7.58 -12.82 -2.36
CA ARG A 334 9.01 -12.47 -2.44
C ARG A 334 9.86 -13.35 -1.52
N ILE A 335 9.43 -13.53 -0.26
CA ILE A 335 10.12 -14.37 0.73
C ILE A 335 10.21 -15.84 0.27
N THR A 336 9.15 -16.40 -0.34
CA THR A 336 9.20 -17.76 -0.91
C THR A 336 10.12 -17.91 -2.13
N ARG A 337 10.56 -16.79 -2.71
CA ARG A 337 11.59 -16.71 -3.77
C ARG A 337 12.97 -16.32 -3.23
N ASN A 338 13.14 -16.32 -1.90
CA ASN A 338 14.32 -15.84 -1.17
C ASN A 338 14.65 -14.35 -1.40
N GLN A 339 13.68 -13.55 -1.85
CA GLN A 339 13.84 -12.11 -2.08
C GLN A 339 13.45 -11.31 -0.82
N LEU A 340 14.13 -10.18 -0.57
CA LEU A 340 13.82 -9.28 0.53
C LEU A 340 12.37 -8.74 0.42
N PRO A 341 11.56 -8.72 1.50
CA PRO A 341 10.27 -8.05 1.50
C PRO A 341 10.39 -6.54 1.22
N LEU A 342 9.33 -5.94 0.67
CA LEU A 342 9.23 -4.52 0.37
C LEU A 342 8.52 -3.74 1.48
N TYR A 343 7.48 -4.30 2.09
CA TYR A 343 6.60 -3.58 3.02
C TYR A 343 6.81 -3.99 4.48
N GLY A 344 7.00 -5.29 4.74
CA GLY A 344 7.30 -5.83 6.07
C GLY A 344 8.62 -5.29 6.64
N VAL A 345 8.62 -4.93 7.93
CA VAL A 345 9.83 -4.42 8.60
C VAL A 345 10.84 -5.53 8.93
N GLU A 346 10.34 -6.73 9.22
CA GLU A 346 11.17 -7.91 9.49
C GLU A 346 11.94 -8.34 8.23
N GLY A 347 13.20 -8.74 8.39
CA GLY A 347 14.12 -9.04 7.29
C GLY A 347 14.69 -7.78 6.60
N ARG A 348 13.91 -6.69 6.47
CA ARG A 348 14.42 -5.39 5.99
C ARG A 348 15.34 -4.70 7.01
N PHE A 349 15.03 -4.80 8.30
CA PHE A 349 15.74 -4.09 9.38
C PHE A 349 16.20 -5.04 10.48
N GLU A 350 17.33 -4.70 11.10
CA GLU A 350 17.91 -5.44 12.22
C GLU A 350 17.51 -4.83 13.57
N ARG A 351 17.57 -5.64 14.63
CA ARG A 351 17.39 -5.23 16.04
C ARG A 351 16.14 -4.36 16.31
N ILE A 352 15.03 -4.68 15.64
CA ILE A 352 13.76 -3.95 15.74
C ILE A 352 13.26 -3.98 17.19
N ASN A 353 13.10 -2.80 17.81
CA ASN A 353 12.77 -2.63 19.23
C ASN A 353 13.67 -3.40 20.22
N GLN A 354 14.92 -3.71 19.84
CA GLN A 354 15.91 -4.36 20.71
C GLN A 354 16.86 -3.31 21.32
N HIS A 355 16.34 -2.54 22.29
CA HIS A 355 17.14 -1.65 23.13
C HIS A 355 16.64 -1.67 24.59
N PRO A 356 17.47 -1.32 25.60
CA PRO A 356 17.12 -1.52 27.02
C PRO A 356 15.83 -0.80 27.48
N ASN A 357 15.54 0.35 26.88
CA ASN A 357 14.40 1.21 27.20
C ASN A 357 13.25 1.07 26.16
N ALA A 358 13.14 -0.08 25.49
CA ALA A 358 12.12 -0.33 24.46
C ALA A 358 10.70 -0.42 25.08
N GLY A 359 9.98 0.70 25.10
CA GLY A 359 8.60 0.75 25.57
C GLY A 359 7.63 0.02 24.64
N SER A 360 6.50 -0.45 25.20
CA SER A 360 5.44 -1.16 24.45
C SER A 360 4.77 -0.34 23.33
N HIS A 361 5.08 0.96 23.24
CA HIS A 361 4.59 1.92 22.24
C HIS A 361 5.70 2.47 21.34
N SER A 362 6.86 1.82 21.27
CA SER A 362 8.02 2.25 20.49
C SER A 362 8.05 1.66 19.07
N PHE A 363 8.68 2.40 18.15
CA PHE A 363 9.29 1.81 16.96
C PHE A 363 10.73 2.31 16.83
N SER A 364 11.65 1.37 16.73
CA SER A 364 13.08 1.62 16.57
C SER A 364 13.73 0.51 15.76
N ILE A 365 14.82 0.85 15.07
CA ILE A 365 15.66 -0.09 14.32
C ILE A 365 17.11 0.02 14.81
N GLY A 366 17.86 -1.08 14.71
CA GLY A 366 19.30 -1.04 14.91
C GLY A 366 19.98 -0.24 13.82
N VAL A 367 20.90 0.65 14.20
CA VAL A 367 21.89 1.19 13.25
C VAL A 367 22.91 0.08 12.99
N THR A 368 23.13 -0.27 11.72
CA THR A 368 24.09 -1.32 11.32
C THR A 368 25.52 -0.80 11.16
N GLU A 369 25.67 0.48 10.85
CA GLU A 369 26.95 1.20 10.78
C GLU A 369 27.58 1.41 12.18
N VAL A 370 28.91 1.44 12.23
CA VAL A 370 29.69 1.64 13.46
C VAL A 370 29.86 3.14 13.76
N LEU A 371 28.85 3.73 14.40
CA LEU A 371 28.90 5.15 14.76
C LEU A 371 29.96 5.42 15.84
N ASN A 372 30.92 6.28 15.52
CA ASN A 372 31.95 6.76 16.45
C ASN A 372 31.43 7.95 17.27
N THR A 373 31.44 7.82 18.60
CA THR A 373 31.07 8.88 19.54
C THR A 373 32.30 9.66 19.99
N ASN A 374 32.23 10.99 19.97
CA ASN A 374 33.21 11.88 20.58
C ASN A 374 32.94 11.99 22.09
N LEU A 375 33.84 11.42 22.88
CA LEU A 375 33.80 11.44 24.33
C LEU A 375 35.00 12.22 24.88
N LEU A 376 34.75 13.10 25.84
CA LEU A 376 35.77 13.86 26.56
C LEU A 376 35.84 13.38 28.00
N LEU A 377 37.01 12.90 28.43
CA LEU A 377 37.31 12.54 29.81
C LEU A 377 38.24 13.60 30.43
N GLU A 378 37.90 14.09 31.61
CA GLU A 378 38.85 14.80 32.48
C GLU A 378 39.23 13.87 33.64
N LEU A 379 40.53 13.67 33.85
CA LEU A 379 41.10 12.80 34.87
C LEU A 379 41.93 13.62 35.87
N SER A 380 41.70 13.39 37.16
CA SER A 380 42.54 13.87 38.25
C SER A 380 43.77 12.95 38.40
N ALA A 381 44.64 12.96 37.39
CA ALA A 381 45.84 12.14 37.26
C ALA A 381 46.98 12.97 36.63
N ASP A 382 48.22 12.54 36.84
CA ASP A 382 49.40 13.23 36.29
C ASP A 382 49.65 12.84 34.84
N ASP A 383 49.54 11.54 34.51
CA ASP A 383 49.72 11.02 33.16
C ASP A 383 48.86 9.77 32.91
N ILE A 384 48.90 9.23 31.68
CA ILE A 384 48.13 8.03 31.30
C ILE A 384 48.85 7.19 30.25
N GLU A 385 48.75 5.87 30.39
CA GLU A 385 49.12 4.89 29.37
C GLU A 385 47.86 4.33 28.68
N TYR A 386 48.00 3.90 27.43
CA TYR A 386 46.93 3.27 26.65
C TYR A 386 47.33 1.85 26.28
N VAL A 387 46.60 0.87 26.81
CA VAL A 387 46.90 -0.56 26.71
C VAL A 387 45.79 -1.25 25.92
N TYR A 388 46.00 -1.38 24.62
CA TYR A 388 45.15 -2.17 23.73
C TYR A 388 45.65 -3.61 23.63
N GLN A 389 44.73 -4.54 23.37
CA GLN A 389 45.02 -5.96 23.20
C GLN A 389 44.99 -6.34 21.71
N ARG A 390 45.91 -7.21 21.31
CA ARG A 390 46.09 -7.69 19.94
C ARG A 390 46.15 -9.21 19.94
N SER A 391 45.24 -9.85 19.21
CA SER A 391 45.23 -11.31 18.98
C SER A 391 45.25 -11.60 17.48
N PRO A 392 45.94 -12.66 17.00
CA PRO A 392 45.81 -13.10 15.62
C PRO A 392 44.37 -13.57 15.34
N GLY A 393 43.91 -13.35 14.11
CA GLY A 393 42.61 -13.80 13.63
C GLY A 393 42.74 -14.50 12.28
N LYS A 394 41.74 -15.30 11.91
CA LYS A 394 41.65 -15.98 10.61
C LYS A 394 40.26 -15.92 9.98
N ILE A 395 40.22 -16.00 8.65
CA ILE A 395 38.99 -16.19 7.88
C ILE A 395 38.78 -17.70 7.72
N LEU A 396 37.61 -18.19 8.14
CA LEU A 396 37.25 -19.62 8.03
C LEU A 396 36.53 -19.94 6.72
N SER A 397 35.69 -19.02 6.23
CA SER A 397 34.98 -19.18 4.97
C SER A 397 34.42 -17.85 4.46
N VAL A 398 34.19 -17.78 3.16
CA VAL A 398 33.42 -16.73 2.48
C VAL A 398 32.33 -17.43 1.67
N SER A 399 31.07 -17.06 1.88
CA SER A 399 29.90 -17.68 1.25
C SER A 399 29.03 -16.63 0.58
N ILE A 400 28.79 -16.79 -0.73
CA ILE A 400 27.99 -15.88 -1.55
C ILE A 400 27.05 -16.73 -2.42
N PRO A 401 25.72 -16.68 -2.21
CA PRO A 401 24.78 -17.36 -3.09
C PRO A 401 24.67 -16.62 -4.44
N THR A 402 24.39 -17.35 -5.52
CA THR A 402 24.01 -16.74 -6.80
C THR A 402 22.71 -15.95 -6.66
N PHE A 403 22.66 -14.73 -7.21
CA PHE A 403 21.51 -13.84 -7.17
C PHE A 403 21.32 -13.10 -8.50
N GLU A 404 20.17 -12.45 -8.65
CA GLU A 404 19.80 -11.70 -9.85
C GLU A 404 20.32 -10.27 -9.80
N ALA A 405 20.98 -9.81 -10.87
CA ALA A 405 21.53 -8.46 -10.94
C ALA A 405 20.41 -7.39 -11.04
N LEU A 406 20.67 -6.22 -10.44
CA LEU A 406 19.83 -5.01 -10.40
C LEU A 406 18.41 -5.15 -9.78
N THR A 407 17.77 -6.31 -9.78
CA THR A 407 16.48 -6.53 -9.06
C THR A 407 16.68 -6.72 -7.55
N GLN A 408 17.89 -7.13 -7.15
CA GLN A 408 18.26 -7.58 -5.82
C GLN A 408 19.73 -7.21 -5.51
N PHE A 409 20.12 -7.37 -4.24
CA PHE A 409 21.51 -7.33 -3.80
C PHE A 409 21.93 -8.72 -3.29
N GLY A 410 23.21 -9.06 -3.49
CA GLY A 410 23.80 -10.26 -2.91
C GLY A 410 24.13 -10.07 -1.44
N VAL A 411 24.31 -11.18 -0.71
CA VAL A 411 24.83 -11.14 0.67
C VAL A 411 26.05 -12.05 0.77
N ALA A 412 27.23 -11.45 0.94
CA ALA A 412 28.45 -12.19 1.24
C ALA A 412 28.56 -12.40 2.75
N THR A 413 28.47 -13.65 3.19
CA THR A 413 28.68 -14.05 4.60
C THR A 413 30.12 -14.52 4.78
N ILE A 414 30.88 -13.84 5.63
CA ILE A 414 32.29 -14.13 5.93
C ILE A 414 32.38 -14.61 7.38
N ALA A 415 32.87 -15.83 7.60
CA ALA A 415 33.11 -16.35 8.95
C ALA A 415 34.56 -16.08 9.36
N THR A 416 34.75 -15.45 10.52
CA THR A 416 36.07 -15.11 11.07
C THR A 416 36.25 -15.68 12.47
N LYS A 417 37.50 -15.92 12.89
CA LYS A 417 37.82 -16.52 14.19
C LYS A 417 39.04 -15.85 14.83
N ASN A 418 38.95 -15.48 16.11
CA ASN A 418 40.11 -15.12 16.92
C ASN A 418 40.88 -16.41 17.28
N THR A 419 42.17 -16.47 16.93
CA THR A 419 43.05 -17.60 17.19
C THR A 419 44.01 -17.38 18.37
N GLY A 420 43.99 -16.19 18.97
CA GLY A 420 44.75 -15.83 20.17
C GLY A 420 44.04 -16.14 21.49
N GLU A 421 44.63 -15.62 22.56
CA GLU A 421 44.19 -15.86 23.95
C GLU A 421 43.55 -14.63 24.62
N LEU A 422 43.59 -13.46 23.97
CA LEU A 422 43.00 -12.20 24.45
C LEU A 422 41.83 -11.75 23.56
N GLU A 423 40.88 -11.03 24.17
CA GLU A 423 39.83 -10.32 23.44
C GLU A 423 40.47 -9.12 22.71
N ALA A 424 40.18 -8.97 21.42
CA ALA A 424 40.87 -7.99 20.58
C ALA A 424 39.93 -7.42 19.51
N SER A 425 40.25 -6.21 19.05
CA SER A 425 39.58 -5.55 17.93
C SER A 425 40.19 -5.96 16.60
N TYR A 426 39.32 -6.09 15.60
CA TYR A 426 39.63 -6.48 14.22
C TYR A 426 38.91 -5.54 13.26
N SER A 427 39.32 -5.60 11.99
CA SER A 427 38.59 -4.95 10.91
C SER A 427 38.55 -5.80 9.65
N LEU A 428 37.47 -5.73 8.89
CA LEU A 428 37.26 -6.54 7.69
C LEU A 428 36.83 -5.66 6.52
N THR A 429 37.71 -5.56 5.53
CA THR A 429 37.39 -5.01 4.21
C THR A 429 37.01 -6.12 3.25
N PHE A 430 36.00 -5.87 2.43
CA PHE A 430 35.62 -6.75 1.32
C PHE A 430 35.72 -5.97 0.01
N ASP A 431 36.80 -6.20 -0.73
CA ASP A 431 37.10 -5.53 -2.00
C ASP A 431 36.63 -6.40 -3.19
N CYS A 432 36.20 -5.78 -4.29
CA CYS A 432 35.58 -6.47 -5.42
C CYS A 432 35.97 -5.86 -6.77
N SER A 433 35.83 -6.65 -7.84
CA SER A 433 35.91 -6.18 -9.23
C SER A 433 35.00 -4.96 -9.48
N ARG A 434 35.49 -4.02 -10.31
CA ARG A 434 34.98 -2.64 -10.53
C ARG A 434 33.47 -2.45 -10.70
N ASP A 435 32.77 -3.45 -11.20
CA ASP A 435 31.32 -3.41 -11.49
C ASP A 435 30.46 -3.81 -10.29
N VAL A 436 31.03 -3.81 -9.07
CA VAL A 436 30.34 -3.96 -7.79
C VAL A 436 30.61 -2.70 -6.96
N ILE A 437 29.56 -2.11 -6.37
CA ILE A 437 29.68 -0.92 -5.54
C ILE A 437 30.53 -1.22 -4.29
N LEU A 438 31.45 -0.31 -3.97
CA LEU A 438 32.31 -0.36 -2.78
C LEU A 438 31.50 -0.46 -1.49
N MET A 439 32.01 -1.22 -0.52
CA MET A 439 31.36 -1.46 0.77
C MET A 439 32.16 -0.83 1.91
N GLU A 440 31.45 -0.46 2.98
CA GLU A 440 32.04 0.05 4.22
C GLU A 440 32.91 -1.02 4.92
N GLU A 441 34.02 -0.60 5.53
CA GLU A 441 34.91 -1.45 6.30
C GLU A 441 34.27 -1.85 7.65
N GLN A 442 34.04 -3.15 7.87
CA GLN A 442 33.38 -3.64 9.09
C GLN A 442 34.40 -3.98 10.17
N PHE A 443 34.56 -3.07 11.13
CA PHE A 443 35.24 -3.34 12.39
C PHE A 443 34.46 -4.34 13.27
N PHE A 444 35.11 -5.15 14.11
CA PHE A 444 34.46 -5.91 15.20
C PHE A 444 35.46 -6.43 16.25
N ILE A 445 34.98 -6.66 17.48
CA ILE A 445 35.71 -7.37 18.53
C ILE A 445 35.40 -8.88 18.45
N MET A 446 36.38 -9.72 18.78
CA MET A 446 36.20 -11.16 18.99
C MET A 446 36.87 -11.63 20.28
N LYS A 447 36.17 -12.44 21.07
CA LYS A 447 36.71 -13.13 22.25
C LYS A 447 37.67 -14.26 21.86
N PRO A 448 38.55 -14.71 22.78
CA PRO A 448 39.46 -15.83 22.52
C PRO A 448 38.71 -17.05 22.00
N LYS A 449 39.12 -17.57 20.83
CA LYS A 449 38.53 -18.75 20.17
C LYS A 449 37.08 -18.57 19.66
N GLU A 450 36.48 -17.39 19.80
CA GLU A 450 35.15 -17.05 19.26
C GLU A 450 35.15 -17.06 17.72
N ILE A 451 34.00 -17.42 17.13
CA ILE A 451 33.75 -17.36 15.70
C ILE A 451 32.64 -16.34 15.46
N THR A 452 32.93 -15.33 14.64
CA THR A 452 32.01 -14.23 14.33
C THR A 452 31.79 -14.16 12.82
N ASN A 453 30.52 -14.21 12.42
CA ASN A 453 30.12 -14.01 11.02
C ASN A 453 29.95 -12.51 10.73
N ARG A 454 30.18 -12.12 9.48
CA ARG A 454 30.02 -10.77 8.93
C ARG A 454 29.23 -10.84 7.64
N SER A 455 28.35 -9.86 7.37
CA SER A 455 27.53 -9.84 6.16
C SER A 455 27.72 -8.53 5.38
N PHE A 456 28.07 -8.64 4.10
CA PHE A 456 28.23 -7.51 3.18
C PHE A 456 27.15 -7.57 2.10
N LYS A 457 26.52 -6.42 1.81
CA LYS A 457 25.48 -6.30 0.77
C LYS A 457 26.14 -5.93 -0.56
N LEU A 458 26.05 -6.83 -1.54
CA LEU A 458 26.69 -6.70 -2.85
C LEU A 458 25.73 -6.07 -3.85
N TYR A 459 26.12 -4.96 -4.45
CA TYR A 459 25.34 -4.27 -5.48
C TYR A 459 26.12 -4.26 -6.80
N PRO A 460 25.87 -5.21 -7.72
CA PRO A 460 26.38 -5.15 -9.09
C PRO A 460 25.79 -3.97 -9.86
N THR A 461 26.55 -3.39 -10.77
CA THR A 461 26.12 -2.23 -11.60
C THR A 461 25.69 -2.61 -13.02
N THR A 462 25.88 -3.87 -13.44
CA THR A 462 25.48 -4.39 -14.76
C THR A 462 24.19 -5.20 -14.69
N ASP A 463 23.37 -5.11 -15.72
CA ASP A 463 22.15 -5.92 -15.94
C ASP A 463 22.46 -7.36 -16.41
N GLN A 464 23.62 -7.58 -17.02
CA GLN A 464 24.02 -8.86 -17.59
C GLN A 464 24.47 -9.89 -16.54
N ALA A 465 24.34 -11.18 -16.90
CA ALA A 465 24.88 -12.28 -16.12
C ALA A 465 26.41 -12.26 -16.18
N ALA A 466 27.07 -12.07 -15.04
CA ALA A 466 28.52 -11.87 -14.96
C ALA A 466 29.15 -12.73 -13.86
N LYS A 467 30.49 -12.81 -13.90
CA LYS A 467 31.30 -13.47 -12.87
C LYS A 467 32.25 -12.45 -12.26
N TYR A 468 32.19 -12.31 -10.94
CA TYR A 468 32.96 -11.35 -10.17
C TYR A 468 33.98 -12.06 -9.28
N VAL A 469 35.03 -11.33 -8.92
CA VAL A 469 36.07 -11.76 -7.98
C VAL A 469 36.14 -10.75 -6.86
N CYS A 470 36.19 -11.22 -5.62
CA CYS A 470 36.30 -10.37 -4.44
C CYS A 470 37.29 -10.95 -3.42
N THR A 471 37.87 -10.08 -2.61
CA THR A 471 38.87 -10.42 -1.60
C THR A 471 38.43 -9.91 -0.24
N ALA A 472 38.25 -10.84 0.70
CA ALA A 472 38.11 -10.55 2.11
C ALA A 472 39.52 -10.37 2.72
N ILE A 473 39.76 -9.24 3.38
CA ILE A 473 41.03 -8.94 4.07
C ILE A 473 40.70 -8.61 5.52
N LEU A 474 41.14 -9.48 6.43
CA LEU A 474 40.99 -9.32 7.87
C LEU A 474 42.23 -8.61 8.42
N LYS A 475 42.04 -7.47 9.07
CA LYS A 475 43.07 -6.68 9.74
C LYS A 475 42.99 -6.88 11.26
N ASP A 476 44.14 -6.81 11.92
CA ASP A 476 44.24 -6.79 13.38
C ASP A 476 44.12 -5.37 13.98
N SER A 477 44.26 -5.29 15.31
CA SER A 477 44.18 -4.07 16.11
C SER A 477 45.26 -3.02 15.78
N ASN A 478 46.29 -3.40 15.01
CA ASN A 478 47.35 -2.51 14.51
C ASN A 478 47.12 -2.14 13.03
N PHE A 479 45.95 -2.47 12.47
CA PHE A 479 45.56 -2.33 11.07
C PHE A 479 46.40 -3.17 10.09
N ASN A 480 47.19 -4.13 10.57
CA ASN A 480 47.97 -5.03 9.71
C ASN A 480 47.09 -6.19 9.23
N GLU A 481 47.33 -6.66 8.02
CA GLU A 481 46.68 -7.86 7.49
C GLU A 481 47.02 -9.10 8.33
N ALA A 482 45.99 -9.69 8.94
CA ALA A 482 46.06 -10.90 9.74
C ALA A 482 45.73 -12.16 8.90
N ASP A 483 44.79 -12.05 7.96
CA ASP A 483 44.43 -13.12 7.03
C ASP A 483 43.71 -12.59 5.78
N ARG A 484 43.76 -13.35 4.68
CA ARG A 484 43.16 -12.97 3.38
C ARG A 484 42.50 -14.17 2.71
N ALA A 485 41.29 -13.98 2.19
CA ALA A 485 40.56 -14.99 1.45
C ALA A 485 39.96 -14.41 0.15
N GLU A 486 40.36 -14.97 -0.99
CA GLU A 486 39.72 -14.69 -2.28
C GLU A 486 38.46 -15.55 -2.47
N CYS A 487 37.48 -15.00 -3.16
CA CYS A 487 36.25 -15.70 -3.53
C CYS A 487 35.74 -15.25 -4.89
N GLN A 488 34.86 -16.05 -5.50
CA GLN A 488 34.27 -15.77 -6.80
C GLN A 488 32.77 -16.04 -6.73
N PHE A 489 31.96 -15.16 -7.30
CA PHE A 489 30.51 -15.34 -7.39
C PHE A 489 29.98 -14.99 -8.78
N THR A 490 28.76 -15.42 -9.08
CA THR A 490 28.08 -15.15 -10.34
C THR A 490 26.71 -14.55 -10.10
N THR A 491 26.27 -13.70 -11.03
CA THR A 491 24.89 -13.19 -11.11
C THR A 491 24.13 -13.84 -12.26
N THR A 492 22.80 -13.93 -12.12
CA THR A 492 21.91 -14.08 -13.28
C THR A 492 21.55 -12.70 -13.82
N ALA A 493 21.29 -12.61 -15.13
CA ALA A 493 20.86 -11.38 -15.78
C ALA A 493 19.52 -10.89 -15.23
N THR A 494 19.31 -9.57 -15.23
CA THR A 494 18.07 -8.91 -14.83
C THR A 494 16.91 -9.35 -15.73
N VAL A 495 15.86 -9.94 -15.14
CA VAL A 495 14.61 -10.22 -15.85
C VAL A 495 13.80 -8.92 -15.95
N LEU A 496 14.06 -8.14 -17.00
CA LEU A 496 13.30 -6.95 -17.32
C LEU A 496 11.85 -7.31 -17.66
N ASP A 497 10.90 -6.77 -16.91
CA ASP A 497 9.50 -6.75 -17.32
C ASP A 497 9.38 -5.82 -18.54
N ASN A 498 8.99 -6.38 -19.69
CA ASN A 498 8.77 -5.62 -20.92
C ASN A 498 7.57 -4.66 -20.82
N GLY A 499 6.82 -4.64 -19.71
CA GLY A 499 5.89 -3.58 -19.34
C GLY A 499 4.77 -3.38 -20.36
N SER A 500 4.37 -4.45 -21.03
CA SER A 500 3.62 -4.41 -22.29
C SER A 500 2.16 -4.00 -22.10
N GLN A 501 1.93 -2.69 -21.96
CA GLN A 501 0.60 -2.06 -21.99
C GLN A 501 -0.17 -2.31 -23.31
N SER A 502 0.53 -2.81 -24.33
CA SER A 502 -0.03 -3.55 -25.44
C SER A 502 0.35 -5.03 -25.33
N THR A 503 -0.65 -5.89 -25.10
CA THR A 503 -0.65 -7.13 -25.90
C THR A 503 -0.62 -6.67 -27.36
N PRO A 504 0.29 -7.18 -28.21
CA PRO A 504 0.15 -6.99 -29.63
C PRO A 504 -1.23 -7.50 -30.01
N PHE A 505 -2.06 -6.67 -30.65
CA PHE A 505 -3.25 -7.18 -31.30
C PHE A 505 -2.76 -8.07 -32.43
N GLN A 506 -2.62 -9.37 -32.16
CA GLN A 506 -2.56 -10.38 -33.19
C GLN A 506 -3.94 -10.36 -33.85
N PRO A 507 -4.11 -9.84 -35.09
CA PRO A 507 -5.19 -10.35 -35.91
C PRO A 507 -5.01 -11.88 -35.93
N PRO A 508 -6.07 -12.67 -35.73
CA PRO A 508 -5.92 -14.11 -35.57
C PRO A 508 -5.15 -14.66 -36.77
N GLU A 509 -4.00 -15.29 -36.50
CA GLU A 509 -3.14 -15.83 -37.57
C GLU A 509 -4.00 -16.74 -38.44
N SER A 510 -4.13 -16.36 -39.71
CA SER A 510 -4.97 -17.08 -40.65
C SER A 510 -4.27 -18.39 -41.03
N GLY A 511 -4.44 -19.41 -40.19
CA GLY A 511 -3.99 -20.79 -40.36
C GLY A 511 -4.71 -21.49 -41.52
N ILE A 512 -4.56 -20.92 -42.71
CA ILE A 512 -5.18 -21.35 -43.97
C ILE A 512 -4.84 -22.82 -44.26
N ASN A 513 -3.64 -23.25 -43.87
CA ASN A 513 -3.11 -24.61 -44.09
C ASN A 513 -3.75 -25.70 -43.19
N GLY A 514 -4.73 -25.36 -42.34
CA GLY A 514 -5.50 -26.34 -41.55
C GLY A 514 -6.97 -26.51 -41.97
N PHE A 515 -7.52 -25.59 -42.77
CA PHE A 515 -8.95 -25.56 -43.10
C PHE A 515 -9.22 -25.69 -44.60
N PHE A 516 -8.29 -25.26 -45.46
CA PHE A 516 -8.54 -25.15 -46.90
C PHE A 516 -8.39 -26.47 -47.67
N ASP A 517 -7.48 -27.39 -47.28
CA ASP A 517 -7.38 -28.73 -47.90
C ASP A 517 -8.69 -29.55 -47.79
N SER A 518 -9.39 -29.39 -46.67
CA SER A 518 -10.73 -29.96 -46.46
C SER A 518 -11.76 -29.30 -47.38
N ILE A 519 -11.74 -27.96 -47.45
CA ILE A 519 -12.68 -27.19 -48.26
C ILE A 519 -12.47 -27.40 -49.76
N GLU A 520 -11.25 -27.50 -50.28
CA GLU A 520 -11.03 -27.71 -51.72
C GLU A 520 -11.55 -29.08 -52.18
N SER A 521 -11.37 -30.12 -51.37
CA SER A 521 -11.96 -31.46 -51.59
C SER A 521 -13.49 -31.45 -51.58
N ILE A 522 -14.10 -30.66 -50.67
CA ILE A 522 -15.55 -30.53 -50.53
C ILE A 522 -16.14 -29.65 -51.65
N TRP A 523 -15.52 -28.51 -51.97
CA TRP A 523 -15.99 -27.55 -52.96
C TRP A 523 -15.93 -28.14 -54.38
N ASN A 524 -14.87 -28.88 -54.71
CA ASN A 524 -14.77 -29.61 -55.98
C ASN A 524 -15.83 -30.73 -56.12
N LYS A 525 -16.30 -31.34 -55.02
CA LYS A 525 -17.42 -32.29 -55.03
C LYS A 525 -18.76 -31.56 -55.19
N ILE A 526 -18.96 -30.47 -54.45
CA ILE A 526 -20.18 -29.65 -54.53
C ILE A 526 -20.36 -29.06 -55.94
N TRP A 527 -19.31 -28.54 -56.59
CA TRP A 527 -19.41 -27.98 -57.94
C TRP A 527 -19.77 -29.01 -59.02
N ARG A 528 -19.26 -30.25 -58.93
CA ARG A 528 -19.67 -31.33 -59.83
C ARG A 528 -21.14 -31.69 -59.60
N GLY A 529 -21.56 -31.81 -58.34
CA GLY A 529 -22.96 -32.01 -57.98
C GLY A 529 -23.88 -30.88 -58.49
N LEU A 530 -23.43 -29.63 -58.41
CA LEU A 530 -24.20 -28.46 -58.87
C LEU A 530 -24.32 -28.41 -60.41
N LEU A 531 -23.27 -28.78 -61.14
CA LEU A 531 -23.30 -28.85 -62.60
C LEU A 531 -24.21 -29.97 -63.12
N ASP A 532 -24.22 -31.15 -62.48
CA ASP A 532 -25.18 -32.21 -62.81
C ASP A 532 -26.63 -31.82 -62.42
N PHE A 533 -26.80 -31.14 -61.28
CA PHE A 533 -28.09 -30.63 -60.80
C PHE A 533 -28.71 -29.58 -61.74
N ILE A 534 -27.90 -28.65 -62.27
CA ILE A 534 -28.37 -27.58 -63.16
C ILE A 534 -28.55 -28.06 -64.61
N THR A 535 -27.70 -28.96 -65.12
CA THR A 535 -27.74 -29.35 -66.55
C THR A 535 -28.75 -30.46 -66.87
N GLY A 536 -29.29 -31.17 -65.88
CA GLY A 536 -30.45 -32.06 -66.02
C GLY A 536 -30.28 -33.29 -66.93
N LYS A 537 -29.05 -33.59 -67.37
CA LYS A 537 -28.76 -34.61 -68.40
C LYS A 537 -29.11 -36.05 -67.98
N THR A 538 -29.20 -36.32 -66.68
CA THR A 538 -29.50 -37.66 -66.12
C THR A 538 -30.99 -37.97 -66.03
N CYS A 539 -31.86 -37.02 -65.69
CA CYS A 539 -33.29 -37.30 -65.48
C CYS A 539 -34.07 -37.49 -66.79
N ARG A 540 -33.72 -36.76 -67.86
CA ARG A 540 -34.44 -36.76 -69.16
C ARG A 540 -34.36 -38.08 -69.96
N ARG A 541 -33.68 -39.12 -69.44
CA ARG A 541 -33.49 -40.41 -70.11
C ARG A 541 -33.92 -41.64 -69.29
N LYS A 542 -34.70 -41.45 -68.20
CA LYS A 542 -35.17 -42.56 -67.33
C LYS A 542 -36.63 -42.51 -66.84
N CYS A 543 -37.21 -41.35 -66.54
CA CYS A 543 -38.63 -41.28 -66.13
C CYS A 543 -39.52 -40.94 -67.35
N SER A 544 -40.60 -41.69 -67.57
CA SER A 544 -41.48 -41.58 -68.74
C SER A 544 -42.92 -41.21 -68.38
N GLY A 545 -43.15 -39.97 -67.93
CA GLY A 545 -44.49 -39.42 -67.70
C GLY A 545 -44.55 -38.41 -66.56
N PHE A 546 -45.35 -37.35 -66.73
CA PHE A 546 -45.48 -36.24 -65.78
C PHE A 546 -46.04 -36.65 -64.40
N PHE A 547 -46.74 -37.79 -64.32
CA PHE A 547 -47.40 -38.28 -63.11
C PHE A 547 -46.71 -39.50 -62.47
N ASP A 548 -45.51 -39.89 -62.88
CA ASP A 548 -44.72 -40.91 -62.18
C ASP A 548 -44.00 -40.30 -60.96
N PHE A 549 -44.79 -40.02 -59.93
CA PHE A 549 -44.31 -39.51 -58.64
C PHE A 549 -43.27 -40.43 -57.99
N ARG A 550 -43.32 -41.74 -58.25
CA ARG A 550 -42.40 -42.71 -57.65
C ARG A 550 -41.00 -42.60 -58.27
N CYS A 551 -40.93 -42.48 -59.60
CA CYS A 551 -39.67 -42.19 -60.31
C CYS A 551 -39.10 -40.82 -59.91
N HIS A 552 -39.93 -39.78 -59.84
CA HIS A 552 -39.46 -38.43 -59.51
C HIS A 552 -39.00 -38.24 -58.06
N ILE A 553 -39.63 -38.88 -57.08
CA ILE A 553 -39.16 -38.87 -55.68
C ILE A 553 -37.84 -39.63 -55.55
N GLN A 554 -37.69 -40.78 -56.21
CA GLN A 554 -36.47 -41.61 -56.11
C GLN A 554 -35.22 -40.99 -56.75
N TYR A 555 -35.38 -40.08 -57.72
CA TYR A 555 -34.27 -39.44 -58.46
C TYR A 555 -34.17 -37.91 -58.28
N ILE A 556 -34.98 -37.30 -57.41
CA ILE A 556 -34.89 -35.89 -56.97
C ILE A 556 -34.84 -34.88 -58.14
N CYS A 557 -35.73 -35.03 -59.12
CA CYS A 557 -35.77 -34.13 -60.29
C CYS A 557 -36.53 -32.83 -59.98
N MET A 558 -35.79 -31.79 -59.56
CA MET A 558 -36.30 -30.55 -58.94
C MET A 558 -37.22 -29.62 -59.78
N SER A 559 -37.53 -29.94 -61.03
CA SER A 559 -38.41 -29.10 -61.89
C SER A 559 -39.82 -28.90 -61.33
N TRP A 560 -40.27 -29.76 -60.42
CA TRP A 560 -41.59 -29.69 -59.79
C TRP A 560 -41.69 -28.58 -58.72
N ILE A 561 -40.62 -28.35 -57.94
CA ILE A 561 -40.64 -27.42 -56.80
C ILE A 561 -40.72 -25.95 -57.26
N VAL A 562 -40.19 -25.61 -58.44
CA VAL A 562 -40.31 -24.26 -59.01
C VAL A 562 -41.77 -23.90 -59.30
N MET A 563 -42.56 -24.84 -59.81
CA MET A 563 -44.00 -24.64 -60.05
C MET A 563 -44.80 -24.60 -58.74
N PHE A 564 -44.42 -25.39 -57.73
CA PHE A 564 -45.07 -25.37 -56.42
C PHE A 564 -44.81 -24.05 -55.66
N GLY A 565 -43.63 -23.45 -55.82
CA GLY A 565 -43.29 -22.14 -55.27
C GLY A 565 -44.16 -20.98 -55.80
N LEU A 566 -44.51 -21.01 -57.10
CA LEU A 566 -45.45 -20.04 -57.70
C LEU A 566 -46.86 -20.16 -57.11
N LEU A 567 -47.27 -21.36 -56.72
CA LEU A 567 -48.58 -21.62 -56.11
C LEU A 567 -48.65 -21.11 -54.67
N LEU A 568 -47.56 -21.24 -53.90
CA LEU A 568 -47.43 -20.68 -52.55
C LEU A 568 -47.44 -19.13 -52.53
N ALA A 569 -46.99 -18.47 -53.60
CA ALA A 569 -46.99 -17.01 -53.69
C ALA A 569 -48.40 -16.38 -53.70
N ILE A 570 -49.45 -17.16 -54.00
CA ILE A 570 -50.85 -16.69 -54.01
C ILE A 570 -51.39 -16.54 -52.57
N PHE A 571 -50.99 -17.43 -51.65
CA PHE A 571 -51.48 -17.50 -50.28
C PHE A 571 -51.41 -16.18 -49.48
N PRO A 572 -50.28 -15.42 -49.46
CA PRO A 572 -50.23 -14.14 -48.77
C PRO A 572 -51.15 -13.07 -49.37
N THR A 573 -51.48 -13.13 -50.67
CA THR A 573 -52.39 -12.13 -51.27
C THR A 573 -53.83 -12.28 -50.77
N VAL A 574 -54.26 -13.52 -50.47
CA VAL A 574 -55.56 -13.82 -49.86
C VAL A 574 -55.62 -13.36 -48.41
N LEU A 575 -54.53 -13.50 -47.65
CA LEU A 575 -54.44 -13.01 -46.27
C LEU A 575 -54.55 -11.48 -46.17
N VAL A 576 -53.95 -10.74 -47.11
CA VAL A 576 -54.10 -9.27 -47.19
C VAL A 576 -55.55 -8.88 -47.54
N LEU A 577 -56.22 -9.66 -48.40
CA LEU A 577 -57.64 -9.45 -48.72
C LEU A 577 -58.55 -9.64 -47.49
N LEU A 578 -58.29 -10.69 -46.70
CA LEU A 578 -59.01 -10.96 -45.44
C LEU A 578 -58.78 -9.86 -44.39
N TRP A 579 -57.56 -9.33 -44.29
CA TRP A 579 -57.24 -8.21 -43.39
C TRP A 579 -57.99 -6.92 -43.78
N LEU A 580 -58.13 -6.63 -45.07
CA LEU A 580 -58.93 -5.51 -45.57
C LEU A 580 -60.45 -5.68 -45.37
N LEU A 581 -60.93 -6.93 -45.30
CA LEU A 581 -62.33 -7.23 -44.94
C LEU A 581 -62.58 -7.06 -43.43
N HIS A 582 -61.63 -7.45 -42.59
CA HIS A 582 -61.67 -7.20 -41.15
C HIS A 582 -61.77 -5.70 -40.82
N GLN A 583 -61.10 -4.83 -41.59
CA GLN A 583 -61.14 -3.37 -41.39
C GLN A 583 -62.48 -2.71 -41.79
N LYS A 584 -63.52 -3.48 -42.14
CA LYS A 584 -64.86 -2.99 -42.53
C LYS A 584 -66.02 -3.52 -41.67
N GLY A 585 -65.75 -4.06 -40.48
CA GLY A 585 -66.80 -4.38 -39.50
C GLY A 585 -67.68 -5.58 -39.85
N LEU A 586 -67.14 -6.56 -40.60
CA LEU A 586 -67.89 -7.77 -40.98
C LEU A 586 -67.92 -8.84 -39.86
N PHE A 587 -67.15 -8.66 -38.78
CA PHE A 587 -66.94 -9.65 -37.72
C PHE A 587 -67.41 -9.19 -36.33
N ASP A 588 -67.93 -7.96 -36.22
CA ASP A 588 -68.37 -7.35 -34.96
C ASP A 588 -69.35 -8.25 -34.16
N PRO A 589 -70.31 -8.99 -34.78
CA PRO A 589 -71.20 -9.92 -34.06
C PRO A 589 -70.52 -11.13 -33.38
N LEU A 590 -69.22 -11.34 -33.55
CA LEU A 590 -68.44 -12.37 -32.85
C LEU A 590 -67.61 -11.81 -31.67
N TYR A 591 -67.48 -10.49 -31.56
CA TYR A 591 -66.77 -9.86 -30.44
C TYR A 591 -67.70 -9.66 -29.23
N ASP A 592 -68.93 -9.17 -29.47
CA ASP A 592 -69.93 -9.00 -28.41
C ASP A 592 -70.21 -10.31 -27.65
N TRP A 593 -70.24 -11.45 -28.35
CA TRP A 593 -70.44 -12.78 -27.77
C TRP A 593 -69.29 -13.24 -26.85
N TRP A 594 -68.09 -12.66 -26.97
CA TRP A 594 -66.93 -13.04 -26.18
C TRP A 594 -66.82 -12.24 -24.88
N GLU A 595 -67.19 -10.96 -24.88
CA GLU A 595 -67.17 -10.13 -23.65
C GLU A 595 -68.29 -10.54 -22.68
N ASP A 596 -69.49 -10.85 -23.18
CA ASP A 596 -70.65 -11.34 -22.41
C ASP A 596 -70.45 -12.71 -21.72
N HIS A 597 -69.31 -13.39 -21.89
CA HIS A 597 -69.08 -14.73 -21.36
C HIS A 597 -67.87 -14.89 -20.42
N PHE A 598 -67.01 -13.86 -20.30
CA PHE A 598 -65.78 -13.94 -19.49
C PHE A 598 -65.43 -12.68 -18.68
N GLY A 599 -66.31 -11.67 -18.63
CA GLY A 599 -66.23 -10.59 -17.64
C GLY A 599 -66.89 -11.02 -16.31
N ASP A 600 -66.10 -11.12 -15.23
CA ASP A 600 -66.59 -11.37 -13.87
C ASP A 600 -66.21 -10.22 -12.92
N ASP A 601 -67.04 -10.02 -11.91
CA ASP A 601 -67.13 -8.78 -11.12
C ASP A 601 -66.39 -8.91 -9.78
N SER A 602 -65.84 -7.80 -9.27
CA SER A 602 -65.54 -7.69 -7.83
C SER A 602 -65.48 -6.23 -7.38
N GLN A 603 -66.51 -5.79 -6.66
CA GLN A 603 -66.63 -4.40 -6.19
C GLN A 603 -66.13 -4.20 -4.75
N SER A 604 -65.57 -3.01 -4.52
CA SER A 604 -65.62 -2.20 -3.29
C SER A 604 -65.35 -2.84 -1.91
N ILE A 605 -64.36 -2.27 -1.20
CA ILE A 605 -64.60 -1.67 0.12
C ILE A 605 -64.07 -0.22 0.07
N SER A 606 -64.78 0.72 0.69
CA SER A 606 -64.40 2.14 0.73
C SER A 606 -63.87 2.55 2.10
N GLN A 607 -63.12 3.66 2.14
CA GLN A 607 -63.23 4.59 3.25
C GLN A 607 -63.13 6.04 2.76
N ARG A 608 -63.98 6.89 3.34
CA ARG A 608 -64.10 8.33 3.08
C ARG A 608 -63.24 9.13 4.06
N ASN A 609 -62.89 10.36 3.68
CA ASN A 609 -63.37 11.61 4.31
C ASN A 609 -63.17 12.72 3.25
N GLU A 610 -64.22 13.42 2.79
CA GLU A 610 -65.01 14.47 3.49
C GLU A 610 -64.15 15.76 3.61
N PHE A 611 -64.45 16.87 2.91
CA PHE A 611 -65.72 17.61 2.98
C PHE A 611 -66.25 18.20 1.64
N ASP A 612 -67.57 18.34 1.61
CA ASP A 612 -68.44 19.12 0.69
C ASP A 612 -68.47 20.63 1.06
N HIS A 613 -69.08 21.63 0.39
CA HIS A 613 -70.01 21.82 -0.74
C HIS A 613 -69.61 23.17 -1.46
N HIS A 614 -70.15 23.68 -2.59
CA HIS A 614 -71.55 24.06 -2.89
C HIS A 614 -71.78 24.49 -4.36
N HIS A 615 -72.98 24.14 -4.86
CA HIS A 615 -73.82 24.78 -5.92
C HIS A 615 -73.29 24.96 -7.38
N ILE A 616 -74.03 24.67 -8.48
CA ILE A 616 -75.49 24.75 -8.85
C ILE A 616 -75.89 26.21 -9.16
N HIS A 617 -76.53 26.63 -10.27
CA HIS A 617 -77.13 26.03 -11.50
C HIS A 617 -76.61 26.83 -12.75
N VAL A 618 -77.03 26.71 -14.03
CA VAL A 618 -78.38 26.82 -14.67
C VAL A 618 -78.31 26.40 -16.17
N ASN A 619 -79.27 25.55 -16.62
CA ASN A 619 -79.85 25.35 -17.97
C ASN A 619 -78.95 25.27 -19.25
N LYS A 620 -79.06 24.25 -20.11
CA LYS A 620 -80.18 23.87 -21.04
C LYS A 620 -80.42 24.92 -22.16
N HIS A 621 -80.65 24.55 -23.43
CA HIS A 621 -81.01 23.25 -24.04
C HIS A 621 -80.35 23.04 -25.42
N HIS A 622 -80.59 21.88 -26.05
CA HIS A 622 -80.09 21.51 -27.39
C HIS A 622 -80.71 22.32 -28.53
N GLU A 623 -80.02 22.36 -29.69
CA GLU A 623 -80.60 21.79 -30.92
C GLU A 623 -79.55 21.28 -31.92
N GLN A 624 -80.01 20.54 -32.92
CA GLN A 624 -79.28 19.79 -33.96
C GLN A 624 -80.12 19.89 -35.26
N PRO A 625 -79.70 19.42 -36.47
CA PRO A 625 -78.37 19.01 -36.93
C PRO A 625 -78.03 19.40 -38.42
N ARG A 626 -76.94 18.82 -38.94
CA ARG A 626 -76.80 18.17 -40.29
C ARG A 626 -76.44 18.96 -41.59
N HIS A 627 -75.53 18.30 -42.33
CA HIS A 627 -75.40 18.13 -43.80
C HIS A 627 -74.68 19.14 -44.73
N HIS A 628 -73.54 18.66 -45.28
CA HIS A 628 -73.10 18.76 -46.70
C HIS A 628 -72.67 20.16 -47.24
N LYS A 629 -71.86 20.32 -48.31
CA LYS A 629 -71.05 19.41 -49.16
C LYS A 629 -69.83 20.16 -49.74
N HIS A 630 -69.05 19.48 -50.60
CA HIS A 630 -67.86 19.93 -51.36
C HIS A 630 -67.76 21.43 -51.74
N GLY A 631 -66.54 22.00 -51.73
CA GLY A 631 -66.24 23.30 -52.35
C GLY A 631 -64.73 23.59 -52.40
N ALA A 632 -64.18 23.76 -53.60
CA ALA A 632 -62.73 23.87 -53.83
C ALA A 632 -62.16 25.31 -53.66
N HIS A 633 -60.87 25.36 -53.31
CA HIS A 633 -59.85 26.29 -53.85
C HIS A 633 -59.62 27.72 -53.29
N HIS A 634 -58.32 28.07 -53.34
CA HIS A 634 -57.64 29.38 -53.39
C HIS A 634 -57.21 30.17 -52.14
N ASN A 635 -55.95 30.65 -52.25
CA ASN A 635 -55.13 31.33 -51.24
C ASN A 635 -55.42 32.83 -51.07
N ARG A 636 -55.39 33.29 -49.81
CA ARG A 636 -54.73 34.53 -49.27
C ARG A 636 -54.91 34.46 -47.74
N ARG A 637 -53.91 34.41 -46.85
CA ARG A 637 -52.58 35.08 -46.71
C ARG A 637 -52.71 36.57 -46.32
N SER A 638 -52.07 36.95 -45.21
CA SER A 638 -51.91 38.31 -44.63
C SER A 638 -53.17 38.94 -43.98
N ASN A 639 -53.10 39.78 -42.93
CA ASN A 639 -51.98 40.18 -42.05
C ASN A 639 -52.48 40.94 -40.79
N TYR A 640 -51.81 40.76 -39.63
CA TYR A 640 -51.61 41.80 -38.57
C TYR A 640 -52.94 42.30 -37.89
N ASN A 641 -53.04 43.20 -36.88
CA ASN A 641 -52.14 43.89 -35.92
C ASN A 641 -52.99 44.26 -34.65
N GLU A 642 -52.51 44.78 -33.50
CA GLU A 642 -51.17 45.02 -32.93
C GLU A 642 -51.21 44.95 -31.37
N ARG A 643 -50.06 45.17 -30.73
CA ARG A 643 -49.73 45.39 -29.30
C ARG A 643 -50.66 46.34 -28.51
N ARG A 644 -50.59 46.22 -27.17
CA ARG A 644 -50.25 47.37 -26.28
C ARG A 644 -49.59 46.92 -24.96
N HIS A 645 -48.97 47.86 -24.25
CA HIS A 645 -48.10 47.64 -23.08
C HIS A 645 -48.62 48.43 -21.85
N ASN A 646 -48.38 47.97 -20.60
CA ASN A 646 -47.43 48.62 -19.66
C ASN A 646 -47.44 48.12 -18.19
N HIS A 647 -46.22 47.95 -17.67
CA HIS A 647 -45.71 48.05 -16.29
C HIS A 647 -46.62 48.07 -15.04
N SER A 648 -46.47 47.06 -14.18
CA SER A 648 -46.03 47.12 -12.75
C SER A 648 -46.13 45.71 -12.13
N GLY A 649 -45.44 45.33 -11.05
CA GLY A 649 -44.31 45.97 -10.37
C GLY A 649 -43.98 45.31 -9.01
N ARG A 650 -42.75 44.78 -8.88
CA ARG A 650 -42.03 44.42 -7.64
C ARG A 650 -42.19 43.00 -7.03
N ASP A 651 -41.04 42.31 -7.04
CA ASP A 651 -40.44 41.33 -6.10
C ASP A 651 -41.31 40.26 -5.40
N THR A 652 -41.11 38.98 -5.74
CA THR A 652 -40.54 38.00 -4.77
C THR A 652 -40.08 36.68 -5.43
N ASP A 653 -38.77 36.39 -5.28
CA ASP A 653 -38.13 35.09 -5.01
C ASP A 653 -38.23 33.79 -5.86
N TYR A 654 -37.03 33.18 -5.98
CA TYR A 654 -36.61 31.78 -6.19
C TYR A 654 -36.88 30.96 -7.48
N ASN A 655 -35.73 30.50 -8.02
CA ASN A 655 -35.39 29.17 -8.56
C ASN A 655 -35.83 28.68 -9.96
N TYR A 656 -34.80 28.67 -10.82
CA TYR A 656 -34.30 27.53 -11.60
C TYR A 656 -35.07 26.94 -12.79
N CYS A 657 -34.35 26.94 -13.92
CA CYS A 657 -34.50 26.07 -15.10
C CYS A 657 -34.36 24.56 -14.70
N VAL A 658 -34.62 23.56 -15.55
CA VAL A 658 -34.15 23.37 -16.94
C VAL A 658 -35.15 22.56 -17.76
N ASP A 659 -35.26 22.90 -19.05
CA ASP A 659 -35.87 22.07 -20.09
C ASP A 659 -34.86 21.77 -21.23
N HIS A 660 -35.19 20.83 -22.10
CA HIS A 660 -34.25 20.05 -22.90
C HIS A 660 -33.74 20.71 -24.21
N VAL A 661 -32.42 20.57 -24.44
CA VAL A 661 -31.78 20.01 -25.65
C VAL A 661 -32.37 20.39 -27.03
N HIS A 662 -31.62 21.09 -27.90
CA HIS A 662 -30.78 20.45 -28.95
C HIS A 662 -30.00 21.43 -29.90
N LYS A 663 -28.98 20.86 -30.57
CA LYS A 663 -28.48 21.12 -31.95
C LYS A 663 -27.85 22.47 -32.42
N GLU A 664 -26.52 22.38 -32.58
CA GLU A 664 -25.78 22.45 -33.87
C GLU A 664 -25.29 23.77 -34.53
N LYS A 665 -24.07 23.65 -35.09
CA LYS A 665 -23.45 24.31 -36.27
C LYS A 665 -22.77 25.71 -36.19
N HIS A 666 -21.44 25.64 -36.20
CA HIS A 666 -20.44 26.44 -36.97
C HIS A 666 -20.50 28.00 -37.02
N LYS A 667 -19.38 28.64 -36.65
CA LYS A 667 -18.39 29.20 -37.62
C LYS A 667 -17.10 29.73 -36.97
N HIS A 668 -16.08 30.00 -37.81
CA HIS A 668 -14.72 30.38 -37.44
C HIS A 668 -14.57 31.85 -36.97
N ARG A 669 -13.51 32.14 -36.18
CA ARG A 669 -12.45 33.09 -36.60
C ARG A 669 -11.10 32.81 -35.91
N ARG A 670 -10.02 33.42 -36.42
CA ARG A 670 -8.59 33.27 -36.01
C ARG A 670 -8.09 34.47 -35.19
N SER A 671 -7.18 34.24 -34.24
CA SER A 671 -5.97 35.05 -33.94
C SER A 671 -5.09 34.27 -32.94
N LYS A 672 -3.93 33.67 -33.29
CA LYS A 672 -2.57 34.19 -33.56
C LYS A 672 -1.73 34.59 -32.32
N HIS A 673 -0.68 33.78 -32.06
CA HIS A 673 0.70 34.12 -31.59
C HIS A 673 0.91 34.81 -30.21
N LEU A 674 2.07 34.70 -29.53
CA LEU A 674 3.38 34.05 -29.77
C LEU A 674 3.95 33.47 -28.44
N GLY A 675 5.12 32.80 -28.46
CA GLY A 675 5.92 32.49 -27.24
C GLY A 675 6.72 33.71 -26.71
N SER A 676 7.82 33.58 -25.93
CA SER A 676 8.60 32.38 -25.54
C SER A 676 9.61 32.67 -24.41
N LEU A 677 10.15 31.60 -23.77
CA LEU A 677 11.46 31.47 -23.07
C LEU A 677 11.82 32.19 -21.74
N GLN A 678 12.51 31.40 -20.89
CA GLN A 678 13.61 31.67 -19.92
C GLN A 678 13.49 32.65 -18.73
N GLN A 679 13.44 32.05 -17.52
CA GLN A 679 14.56 31.92 -16.55
C GLN A 679 15.50 33.12 -16.30
N VAL A 680 15.60 33.56 -15.03
CA VAL A 680 16.85 33.75 -14.22
C VAL A 680 16.49 34.29 -12.81
N GLU A 681 17.35 34.06 -11.82
CA GLU A 681 17.26 34.56 -10.43
C GLU A 681 17.65 36.05 -10.31
N ASP A 682 17.19 36.77 -9.28
CA ASP A 682 17.97 37.02 -8.04
C ASP A 682 17.18 37.93 -7.06
N ASN A 683 17.79 38.25 -5.92
CA ASN A 683 17.25 38.91 -4.75
C ASN A 683 17.22 40.43 -4.84
N ILE A 684 16.27 41.05 -4.10
CA ILE A 684 16.47 42.14 -3.12
C ILE A 684 15.08 42.67 -2.74
N GLY A 685 14.86 42.96 -1.46
CA GLY A 685 13.66 43.68 -1.00
C GLY A 685 14.02 44.79 -0.02
N HIS A 686 13.07 45.67 0.32
CA HIS A 686 13.02 46.33 1.65
C HIS A 686 11.75 47.18 1.83
N HIS A 687 11.17 47.16 3.05
CA HIS A 687 10.33 48.22 3.65
C HIS A 687 8.92 48.50 3.06
N ARG A 688 7.90 49.01 3.76
CA ARG A 688 7.58 49.46 5.17
C ARG A 688 6.00 49.51 5.25
N ARG A 689 5.24 49.76 6.34
CA ARG A 689 5.47 50.28 7.72
C ARG A 689 4.28 49.91 8.67
N ARG A 690 4.56 49.31 9.84
CA ARG A 690 4.13 49.72 11.21
C ARG A 690 2.63 49.95 11.58
N LYS A 691 2.16 49.26 12.63
CA LYS A 691 1.48 49.90 13.79
C LYS A 691 1.62 49.08 15.09
N GLU A 692 1.84 49.78 16.21
CA GLU A 692 1.89 49.27 17.60
C GLU A 692 1.01 50.14 18.49
N ARG A 693 0.54 49.59 19.63
CA ARG A 693 0.36 50.24 20.95
C ARG A 693 0.03 49.15 22.00
N GLU A 694 0.80 49.03 23.09
CA GLU A 694 0.57 49.65 24.41
C GLU A 694 -0.76 49.24 25.10
N THR A 695 -0.91 48.74 26.34
CA THR A 695 -0.11 48.12 27.43
C THR A 695 -0.84 48.38 28.77
N MET A 696 -1.17 47.37 29.59
CA MET A 696 -1.33 47.41 31.07
C MET A 696 -1.67 45.97 31.59
N LYS A 697 -0.99 45.37 32.57
CA LYS A 697 -0.89 45.57 34.06
C LYS A 697 -2.04 44.94 34.88
N GLY A 698 -1.68 44.13 35.91
CA GLY A 698 -2.58 43.49 36.90
C GLY A 698 -2.54 41.94 36.82
N LEU A 699 -1.87 41.10 37.64
CA LEU A 699 -1.24 41.14 38.99
C LEU A 699 -2.07 40.45 40.11
N SER A 700 -1.65 39.24 40.47
CA SER A 700 -1.76 38.53 41.79
C SER A 700 -2.87 37.50 42.11
N LYS A 701 -2.43 36.48 42.87
CA LYS A 701 -3.14 35.49 43.74
C LYS A 701 -4.14 34.53 43.04
N ALA A 702 -4.06 33.18 43.11
CA ALA A 702 -3.53 32.17 44.06
C ALA A 702 -4.52 31.61 45.10
N SER A 703 -4.80 30.30 45.01
CA SER A 703 -4.90 29.39 46.17
C SER A 703 -4.65 27.93 45.73
N ARG A 704 -4.24 27.09 46.68
CA ARG A 704 -4.25 25.61 46.59
C ARG A 704 -5.67 25.09 46.85
N TYR A 705 -5.92 23.82 46.54
CA TYR A 705 -6.59 22.90 47.46
C TYR A 705 -6.17 21.45 47.20
N ILE A 706 -5.70 20.79 48.28
CA ILE A 706 -5.36 19.36 48.45
C ILE A 706 -4.50 18.76 47.33
#